data_AF-A0AAN8HQ28-F1
#
_entry.id   AF-A0AAN8HQ28-F1
#
_cell.length_a   1.000
_cell.length_b   1.000
_cell.length_c   1.000
_cell.angle_alpha   90.00
_cell.angle_beta   90.00
_cell.angle_gamma   90.00
#
_symmetry.space_group_name_H-M   'P 1'
#
loop_
_entity.id
_entity.type
_entity.pdbx_description
1 polymer ?
#
loop_
_entity_poly.entity_id
_entity_poly.type
_entity_poly.pdbx_seq_one_letter_code
_entity_poly.pdbx_strand_id
1 'polypeptide(L)'
;MYFGSEKDVYPKGVIPLAAIQIARPTKDHKFEIVTSHRIFVFRTDNEVLRRRWLVTLQEHVRDQMVFGQRTFGPGAQCQKHGALELKGHKNRVFAAINTEQIWIYKSEQCFLNGIGITVIEARGSTIRDGKHKSFDLITPYKTFSFTAECEREKRVWMEALQDAIAETLSDYEVAEKIWSNRSNRTCADCRALNPDWASINLSVVICKNCAGQHRGLGTMVSKVQSLKLDTSVWSNEIVQLFIMLGNDRANDFWAARLPVGEELDCDAPPVQRREFIVQKYREGRYRRPHPAFSTQPELLKVLCSAVSEQTLLKTVTRIFSEAEAENQDQRPLPQPDLSVYDEIMQPVLHSGFLYKSVHRGTLSRRTREDFQRFWCSVGDSVLLYESDRAPEACLQISVRDIVCLGVSRPDASNNNGFIDRFRFTFEMCLSSEKLLQFGLETADALHSWTRSIGKALSPLSVHCLLSREFERVGVLRYRNMLDAQQWRDAFFVLQKTNLFICPRRDGAAEDIINLKRLQELSIASETENQEKKDILVLVERGRTLHLQGVGRSDFSLWFSDIQRAAGGEGNALREQQLSRNDIPIIVDSCLAFITQYGLGHEGIYRKNGSRTRIKLLMDEFRKDARNVKLRIGDHFIEDVTDVLKRFFREVDDPVFMADLHPLWQDAARIPQKRARLDCYKEIIRTLPRVNRTTLAALISHLYRVQKCADLNQMCTKNLSLLFAPSLFQTHGKGEHEVKIVEDLIDNYLHVFDIDEEHQTQIELEVSLITTWKDTQLSQAGDLIIEVYLERKNPDCCITLKVSPSMSAEELTNQVLFMRNVPPAERDVWMTFEVLEDGQLERPLLPRQKVLEEALQWCKMADPSSAHLVVKKVPKTDLLTSYHSDIMKVGLLRCREEPPKLLQGNKFQERTFQIRENKLLLLKDKKSIKPEKEWSLKNMKIYIGIRRKLKAPSRWGFTVMSDKHQLFLCCTCEAELWDWISSFLKAQSEDSAPPVLRRHSSSDISRQKFGTMPLVPIRGHESNSSMLSANQTLRKLHDRRTLSMYFPMKVQQDAFEERLESPPLPEPLYEEVGDFGLQVLQSLETSFLSGGASETQEVPDPPPLRLLPEDPPSEDPLQSGGCTLSQELLLKELSCAFIKNAREEEEEEEEEEEEQEEEQEEEEEQEQEEEEEEEEA
;
A
#
# COMPACT_ATOMS: atom_id res chain seq x y z
N MET A 1 -18.37 -7.12 24.58
CA MET A 1 -18.07 -8.57 24.68
C MET A 1 -17.53 -8.83 26.08
N TYR A 2 -17.47 -10.08 26.54
CA TYR A 2 -16.76 -10.47 27.75
C TYR A 2 -16.03 -11.79 27.52
N PHE A 3 -14.91 -11.96 28.21
CA PHE A 3 -13.99 -13.10 28.11
C PHE A 3 -14.01 -13.88 29.45
N GLY A 4 -13.47 -15.09 29.48
CA GLY A 4 -13.27 -15.86 30.72
C GLY A 4 -11.91 -15.58 31.36
N SER A 5 -10.88 -15.42 30.54
CA SER A 5 -9.49 -15.14 30.91
C SER A 5 -8.90 -14.06 29.98
N GLU A 6 -7.83 -13.38 30.40
CA GLU A 6 -7.03 -12.51 29.52
C GLU A 6 -6.29 -13.29 28.42
N LYS A 7 -6.19 -14.63 28.54
CA LYS A 7 -5.65 -15.53 27.51
C LYS A 7 -6.68 -15.93 26.43
N ASP A 8 -7.97 -15.62 26.62
CA ASP A 8 -9.03 -16.08 25.71
C ASP A 8 -9.05 -15.23 24.42
N VAL A 9 -8.63 -15.80 23.29
CA VAL A 9 -8.70 -15.12 21.99
C VAL A 9 -10.15 -14.85 21.54
N TYR A 10 -11.11 -15.65 22.02
CA TYR A 10 -12.53 -15.53 21.67
C TYR A 10 -13.39 -15.22 22.90
N PRO A 11 -14.38 -14.32 22.79
CA PRO A 11 -15.23 -13.97 23.91
C PRO A 11 -16.10 -15.14 24.39
N LYS A 12 -16.25 -15.22 25.72
CA LYS A 12 -17.17 -16.10 26.45
C LYS A 12 -18.64 -15.66 26.31
N GLY A 13 -18.88 -14.42 25.87
CA GLY A 13 -20.19 -13.93 25.48
C GLY A 13 -20.20 -12.56 24.80
N VAL A 14 -21.16 -12.35 23.92
CA VAL A 14 -21.38 -11.08 23.21
C VAL A 14 -22.79 -10.56 23.51
N ILE A 15 -22.88 -9.59 24.42
CA ILE A 15 -24.10 -8.79 24.63
C ILE A 15 -23.95 -7.53 23.77
N PRO A 16 -24.78 -7.32 22.73
CA PRO A 16 -24.84 -6.03 22.06
C PRO A 16 -25.38 -4.98 23.03
N LEU A 17 -24.82 -3.78 22.99
CA LEU A 17 -25.29 -2.72 23.89
C LEU A 17 -26.76 -2.35 23.64
N ALA A 18 -27.28 -2.58 22.43
CA ALA A 18 -28.69 -2.42 22.07
C ALA A 18 -29.65 -3.52 22.59
N ALA A 19 -29.13 -4.61 23.18
CA ALA A 19 -29.94 -5.62 23.87
C ALA A 19 -30.14 -5.31 25.37
N ILE A 20 -29.43 -4.31 25.89
CA ILE A 20 -29.46 -3.93 27.31
C ILE A 20 -30.66 -3.00 27.56
N GLN A 21 -31.57 -3.42 28.43
CA GLN A 21 -32.70 -2.61 28.86
C GLN A 21 -32.39 -1.78 30.10
N ILE A 22 -31.64 -2.35 31.05
CA ILE A 22 -31.21 -1.73 32.31
C ILE A 22 -29.83 -2.27 32.68
N ALA A 23 -28.97 -1.43 33.28
CA ALA A 23 -27.88 -1.91 34.12
C ALA A 23 -28.11 -1.41 35.56
N ARG A 24 -27.82 -2.21 36.60
CA ARG A 24 -28.08 -1.86 38.00
C ARG A 24 -27.03 -2.43 38.99
N PRO A 25 -26.70 -1.72 40.09
CA PRO A 25 -25.78 -2.22 41.10
C PRO A 25 -26.37 -3.36 41.93
N THR A 26 -25.53 -4.32 42.31
CA THR A 26 -25.83 -5.41 43.24
C THR A 26 -24.81 -5.36 44.40
N LYS A 27 -24.93 -6.20 45.42
CA LYS A 27 -23.96 -6.28 46.54
C LYS A 27 -22.57 -6.78 46.08
N ASP A 28 -21.58 -6.74 46.97
CA ASP A 28 -20.29 -7.46 46.85
C ASP A 28 -19.48 -7.14 45.58
N HIS A 29 -19.44 -5.85 45.23
CA HIS A 29 -18.82 -5.31 44.00
C HIS A 29 -19.38 -5.90 42.69
N LYS A 30 -20.58 -6.50 42.71
CA LYS A 30 -21.29 -7.01 41.52
C LYS A 30 -22.22 -5.97 40.92
N PHE A 31 -22.51 -6.12 39.63
CA PHE A 31 -23.56 -5.39 38.92
C PHE A 31 -24.29 -6.31 37.94
N GLU A 32 -25.54 -5.96 37.66
CA GLU A 32 -26.43 -6.69 36.76
C GLU A 32 -26.66 -5.92 35.46
N ILE A 33 -26.53 -6.63 34.33
CA ILE A 33 -27.01 -6.20 33.01
C ILE A 33 -28.31 -6.95 32.73
N VAL A 34 -29.43 -6.22 32.68
CA VAL A 34 -30.76 -6.74 32.38
C VAL A 34 -31.05 -6.55 30.90
N THR A 35 -31.28 -7.65 30.19
CA THR A 35 -31.81 -7.69 28.83
C THR A 35 -33.27 -8.16 28.86
N SER A 36 -33.99 -8.06 27.73
CA SER A 36 -35.40 -8.47 27.60
C SER A 36 -35.70 -9.92 28.04
N HIS A 37 -34.72 -10.82 28.01
CA HIS A 37 -34.91 -12.24 28.32
C HIS A 37 -33.88 -12.85 29.28
N ARG A 38 -32.85 -12.10 29.70
CA ARG A 38 -31.80 -12.62 30.59
C ARG A 38 -31.13 -11.51 31.41
N ILE A 39 -30.84 -11.81 32.66
CA ILE A 39 -29.97 -11.00 33.52
C ILE A 39 -28.57 -11.63 33.52
N PHE A 40 -27.54 -10.81 33.35
CA PHE A 40 -26.14 -11.20 33.46
C PHE A 40 -25.52 -10.50 34.68
N VAL A 41 -24.85 -11.25 35.54
CA VAL A 41 -24.18 -10.72 36.74
C VAL A 41 -22.68 -10.67 36.47
N PHE A 42 -22.08 -9.50 36.66
CA PHE A 42 -20.64 -9.28 36.54
C PHE A 42 -20.07 -8.82 37.88
N ARG A 43 -18.85 -9.24 38.22
CA ARG A 43 -18.09 -8.76 39.38
C ARG A 43 -16.97 -7.82 38.90
N THR A 44 -16.60 -6.85 39.74
CA THR A 44 -15.41 -6.01 39.55
C THR A 44 -14.58 -6.02 40.82
N ASP A 45 -13.27 -5.82 40.70
CA ASP A 45 -12.30 -5.97 41.81
C ASP A 45 -12.46 -4.87 42.88
N ASN A 46 -13.00 -3.72 42.50
CA ASN A 46 -13.25 -2.60 43.40
C ASN A 46 -14.50 -1.81 43.01
N GLU A 47 -15.01 -1.01 43.94
CA GLU A 47 -16.26 -0.27 43.72
C GLU A 47 -16.17 0.86 42.69
N VAL A 48 -14.97 1.40 42.44
CA VAL A 48 -14.76 2.46 41.44
C VAL A 48 -14.97 1.91 40.03
N LEU A 49 -14.47 0.71 39.74
CA LEU A 49 -14.74 -0.02 38.51
C LEU A 49 -16.23 -0.36 38.37
N ARG A 50 -16.89 -0.85 39.43
CA ARG A 50 -18.36 -1.07 39.43
C ARG A 50 -19.13 0.18 39.01
N ARG A 51 -18.82 1.34 39.61
CA ARG A 51 -19.47 2.62 39.30
C ARG A 51 -19.19 3.07 37.86
N ARG A 52 -17.94 2.93 37.38
CA ARG A 52 -17.55 3.28 36.00
C ARG A 52 -18.30 2.45 34.96
N TRP A 53 -18.41 1.13 35.15
CA TRP A 53 -19.17 0.25 34.28
C TRP A 53 -20.67 0.58 34.29
N LEU A 54 -21.25 0.76 35.47
CA LEU A 54 -22.67 1.11 35.60
C LEU A 54 -23.04 2.42 34.90
N VAL A 55 -22.27 3.49 35.11
CA VAL A 55 -22.49 4.77 34.43
C VAL A 55 -22.41 4.56 32.91
N THR A 56 -21.33 3.95 32.41
CA THR A 56 -21.12 3.73 30.97
C THR A 56 -22.28 2.97 30.31
N LEU A 57 -22.82 1.95 31.00
CA LEU A 57 -23.93 1.14 30.48
C LEU A 57 -25.29 1.85 30.61
N GLN A 58 -25.57 2.51 31.73
CA GLN A 58 -26.81 3.26 31.94
C GLN A 58 -26.92 4.49 31.04
N GLU A 59 -25.80 5.14 30.69
CA GLU A 59 -25.80 6.21 29.69
C GLU A 59 -26.25 5.70 28.32
N HIS A 60 -25.68 4.58 27.86
CA HIS A 60 -26.01 4.03 26.55
C HIS A 60 -27.44 3.46 26.46
N VAL A 61 -27.96 2.90 27.55
CA VAL A 61 -29.39 2.52 27.69
C VAL A 61 -30.31 3.74 27.48
N ARG A 62 -29.97 4.87 28.09
CA ARG A 62 -30.77 6.11 28.02
C ARG A 62 -30.81 6.68 26.60
N ASP A 63 -29.72 6.58 25.83
CA ASP A 63 -29.67 7.08 24.46
C ASP A 63 -30.66 6.32 23.53
N GLN A 64 -30.74 5.00 23.67
CA GLN A 64 -31.62 4.15 22.84
C GLN A 64 -33.11 4.45 23.06
N MET A 65 -33.51 4.85 24.27
CA MET A 65 -34.88 5.28 24.55
C MET A 65 -35.27 6.58 23.81
N VAL A 66 -34.29 7.33 23.27
CA VAL A 66 -34.51 8.56 22.48
C VAL A 66 -34.50 8.28 20.98
N PHE A 67 -33.61 7.39 20.50
CA PHE A 67 -33.45 7.10 19.07
C PHE A 67 -34.25 5.89 18.55
N GLY A 68 -34.95 5.18 19.45
CA GLY A 68 -35.73 3.99 19.12
C GLY A 68 -34.89 2.70 19.17
N GLN A 69 -35.55 1.58 19.47
CA GLN A 69 -34.88 0.28 19.49
C GLN A 69 -34.52 -0.17 18.07
N ARG A 70 -33.25 -0.55 17.87
CA ARG A 70 -32.84 -1.30 16.68
C ARG A 70 -33.43 -2.71 16.76
N THR A 71 -34.17 -3.13 15.75
CA THR A 71 -34.64 -4.51 15.62
C THR A 71 -33.47 -5.44 15.32
N PHE A 72 -33.22 -6.42 16.19
CA PHE A 72 -32.29 -7.51 15.92
C PHE A 72 -32.96 -8.59 15.04
N GLY A 73 -32.14 -9.30 14.25
CA GLY A 73 -32.58 -10.26 13.25
C GLY A 73 -31.78 -10.13 11.95
N PRO A 74 -32.20 -10.79 10.86
CA PRO A 74 -31.52 -10.72 9.57
C PRO A 74 -31.76 -9.36 8.90
N GLY A 75 -30.83 -8.42 9.10
CA GLY A 75 -30.76 -7.20 8.29
C GLY A 75 -30.29 -7.49 6.87
N ALA A 76 -30.41 -6.51 5.96
CA ALA A 76 -30.06 -6.62 4.54
C ALA A 76 -28.56 -6.89 4.22
N GLN A 77 -27.73 -7.09 5.24
CA GLN A 77 -26.30 -7.42 5.17
C GLN A 77 -25.99 -8.85 5.66
N CYS A 78 -27.01 -9.59 6.12
CA CYS A 78 -26.86 -10.97 6.54
C CYS A 78 -26.88 -11.91 5.32
N GLN A 79 -25.74 -12.51 4.98
CA GLN A 79 -25.58 -13.37 3.82
C GLN A 79 -26.25 -14.75 4.02
N LYS A 80 -26.12 -15.30 5.23
CA LYS A 80 -26.74 -16.57 5.63
C LYS A 80 -26.88 -16.66 7.14
N HIS A 81 -27.95 -17.29 7.61
CA HIS A 81 -28.12 -17.69 9.00
C HIS A 81 -28.82 -19.06 9.12
N GLY A 82 -28.84 -19.65 10.32
CA GLY A 82 -29.49 -20.93 10.61
C GLY A 82 -28.83 -21.73 11.74
N ALA A 83 -29.34 -22.92 12.04
CA ALA A 83 -28.86 -23.75 13.16
C ALA A 83 -27.76 -24.74 12.74
N LEU A 84 -26.68 -24.80 13.51
CA LEU A 84 -25.54 -25.70 13.33
C LEU A 84 -25.21 -26.42 14.64
N GLU A 85 -24.61 -27.60 14.55
CA GLU A 85 -23.91 -28.23 15.67
C GLU A 85 -22.45 -27.74 15.69
N LEU A 86 -21.87 -27.55 16.88
CA LEU A 86 -20.50 -27.05 17.07
C LEU A 86 -19.76 -28.00 18.01
N LYS A 87 -18.61 -28.55 17.58
CA LYS A 87 -17.80 -29.48 18.40
C LYS A 87 -17.42 -28.82 19.73
N GLY A 88 -17.59 -29.55 20.83
CA GLY A 88 -17.39 -29.03 22.19
C GLY A 88 -18.59 -28.28 22.78
N HIS A 89 -19.74 -28.21 22.11
CA HIS A 89 -20.92 -27.50 22.60
C HIS A 89 -22.15 -28.42 22.69
N LYS A 90 -22.62 -28.71 23.92
CA LYS A 90 -23.65 -29.75 24.20
C LYS A 90 -25.02 -29.54 23.51
N ASN A 91 -25.30 -28.35 22.98
CA ASN A 91 -26.52 -28.02 22.23
C ASN A 91 -26.19 -27.36 20.89
N ARG A 92 -27.04 -27.59 19.89
CA ARG A 92 -27.06 -26.86 18.60
C ARG A 92 -26.99 -25.34 18.84
N VAL A 93 -26.07 -24.70 18.14
CA VAL A 93 -25.93 -23.24 18.07
C VAL A 93 -26.71 -22.69 16.87
N PHE A 94 -26.91 -21.38 16.83
CA PHE A 94 -27.44 -20.68 15.66
C PHE A 94 -26.35 -19.74 15.15
N ALA A 95 -26.02 -19.76 13.86
CA ALA A 95 -24.98 -18.93 13.28
C ALA A 95 -25.59 -17.89 12.31
N ALA A 96 -24.87 -16.79 12.09
CA ALA A 96 -25.20 -15.79 11.07
C ALA A 96 -23.93 -15.15 10.49
N ILE A 97 -23.88 -14.95 9.17
CA ILE A 97 -22.76 -14.34 8.44
C ILE A 97 -23.17 -12.94 8.02
N ASN A 98 -22.46 -11.93 8.49
CA ASN A 98 -22.71 -10.50 8.25
C ASN A 98 -21.45 -9.88 7.65
N THR A 99 -21.42 -9.73 6.32
CA THR A 99 -20.25 -9.31 5.51
C THR A 99 -18.93 -10.00 5.89
N GLU A 100 -18.18 -9.40 6.82
CA GLU A 100 -16.83 -9.82 7.24
C GLU A 100 -16.82 -10.57 8.58
N GLN A 101 -17.98 -10.70 9.25
CA GLN A 101 -18.12 -11.27 10.59
C GLN A 101 -19.10 -12.44 10.65
N ILE A 102 -18.67 -13.53 11.29
CA ILE A 102 -19.44 -14.74 11.51
C ILE A 102 -19.82 -14.79 12.99
N TRP A 103 -21.11 -14.59 13.27
CA TRP A 103 -21.67 -14.54 14.62
C TRP A 103 -22.24 -15.90 15.01
N ILE A 104 -21.97 -16.35 16.23
CA ILE A 104 -22.50 -17.60 16.81
C ILE A 104 -23.36 -17.26 18.04
N TYR A 105 -24.57 -17.81 18.11
CA TYR A 105 -25.59 -17.58 19.14
C TYR A 105 -26.02 -18.90 19.78
N LYS A 106 -26.46 -18.87 21.05
CA LYS A 106 -26.89 -20.09 21.76
C LYS A 106 -28.24 -20.67 21.27
N SER A 107 -29.03 -19.87 20.54
CA SER A 107 -30.31 -20.28 19.94
C SER A 107 -30.78 -19.24 18.92
N GLU A 108 -31.78 -19.57 18.11
CA GLU A 108 -32.48 -18.61 17.24
C GLU A 108 -33.06 -17.43 18.05
N GLN A 109 -33.64 -17.69 19.22
CA GLN A 109 -34.13 -16.63 20.11
C GLN A 109 -32.98 -15.74 20.62
N CYS A 110 -31.76 -16.25 20.76
CA CYS A 110 -30.59 -15.43 21.06
C CYS A 110 -30.16 -14.58 19.86
N PHE A 111 -30.25 -15.09 18.63
CA PHE A 111 -30.02 -14.33 17.39
C PHE A 111 -31.03 -13.20 17.20
N LEU A 112 -32.33 -13.45 17.41
CA LEU A 112 -33.39 -12.44 17.40
C LEU A 112 -33.28 -11.40 18.54
N ASN A 113 -32.38 -11.63 19.50
CA ASN A 113 -32.01 -10.67 20.56
C ASN A 113 -30.58 -10.12 20.39
N GLY A 114 -29.85 -10.54 19.35
CA GLY A 114 -28.45 -10.22 19.09
C GLY A 114 -27.42 -10.78 20.09
N ILE A 115 -27.83 -11.57 21.10
CA ILE A 115 -26.93 -12.03 22.18
C ILE A 115 -26.13 -13.25 21.73
N GLY A 116 -24.92 -13.01 21.22
CA GLY A 116 -23.98 -14.04 20.78
C GLY A 116 -23.28 -14.79 21.92
N ILE A 117 -22.84 -16.01 21.60
CA ILE A 117 -21.74 -16.69 22.28
C ILE A 117 -20.44 -15.99 21.89
N THR A 118 -20.14 -15.94 20.59
CA THR A 118 -18.90 -15.36 20.06
C THR A 118 -19.12 -14.74 18.67
N VAL A 119 -18.14 -13.95 18.22
CA VAL A 119 -18.01 -13.42 16.87
C VAL A 119 -16.62 -13.78 16.35
N ILE A 120 -16.54 -14.18 15.09
CA ILE A 120 -15.32 -14.59 14.38
C ILE A 120 -15.16 -13.68 13.17
N GLU A 121 -13.97 -13.15 12.94
CA GLU A 121 -13.67 -12.39 11.73
C GLU A 121 -13.31 -13.34 10.58
N ALA A 122 -13.92 -13.14 9.41
CA ALA A 122 -13.69 -13.97 8.23
C ALA A 122 -12.29 -13.72 7.62
N ARG A 123 -11.70 -12.54 7.88
CA ARG A 123 -10.39 -12.14 7.34
C ARG A 123 -9.28 -13.07 7.84
N GLY A 124 -8.56 -13.70 6.90
CA GLY A 124 -7.50 -14.66 7.23
C GLY A 124 -8.00 -16.02 7.74
N SER A 125 -9.31 -16.25 7.77
CA SER A 125 -9.88 -17.58 8.01
C SER A 125 -9.87 -18.40 6.71
N THR A 126 -9.85 -19.72 6.84
CA THR A 126 -10.01 -20.69 5.75
C THR A 126 -11.08 -21.71 6.12
N ILE A 127 -11.59 -22.48 5.14
CA ILE A 127 -12.57 -23.53 5.40
C ILE A 127 -12.09 -24.88 4.87
N ARG A 128 -12.37 -25.95 5.61
CA ARG A 128 -12.03 -27.33 5.28
C ARG A 128 -13.29 -28.18 5.24
N ASP A 129 -13.40 -29.02 4.23
CA ASP A 129 -14.52 -29.96 4.06
C ASP A 129 -14.30 -31.18 5.00
N GLY A 130 -15.27 -31.45 5.88
CA GLY A 130 -15.20 -32.52 6.89
C GLY A 130 -15.95 -33.80 6.49
N LYS A 131 -15.83 -34.87 7.28
CA LYS A 131 -16.54 -36.14 7.00
C LYS A 131 -18.06 -35.98 7.12
N HIS A 132 -18.82 -36.57 6.20
CA HIS A 132 -20.28 -36.50 6.12
C HIS A 132 -20.83 -35.06 6.14
N LYS A 133 -21.51 -34.65 7.21
CA LYS A 133 -22.23 -33.37 7.35
C LYS A 133 -21.39 -32.28 8.04
N SER A 134 -20.15 -32.56 8.43
CA SER A 134 -19.29 -31.59 9.11
C SER A 134 -18.42 -30.76 8.17
N PHE A 135 -18.00 -29.59 8.63
CA PHE A 135 -17.03 -28.70 7.97
C PHE A 135 -16.32 -27.85 9.03
N ASP A 136 -15.05 -27.52 8.81
CA ASP A 136 -14.24 -26.76 9.78
C ASP A 136 -13.95 -25.35 9.27
N LEU A 137 -14.22 -24.34 10.08
CA LEU A 137 -13.73 -22.97 9.88
C LEU A 137 -12.42 -22.80 10.68
N ILE A 138 -11.31 -22.65 9.98
CA ILE A 138 -9.97 -22.55 10.56
C ILE A 138 -9.54 -21.08 10.57
N THR A 139 -9.41 -20.50 11.76
CA THR A 139 -8.84 -19.16 11.94
C THR A 139 -7.35 -19.26 12.30
N PRO A 140 -6.57 -18.16 12.30
CA PRO A 140 -5.19 -18.16 12.77
C PRO A 140 -4.99 -18.57 14.24
N TYR A 141 -6.07 -18.70 15.02
CA TYR A 141 -6.02 -18.93 16.47
C TYR A 141 -6.87 -20.11 16.96
N LYS A 142 -7.88 -20.56 16.19
CA LYS A 142 -8.75 -21.68 16.57
C LYS A 142 -9.47 -22.28 15.36
N THR A 143 -9.65 -23.60 15.39
CA THR A 143 -10.56 -24.30 14.47
C THR A 143 -11.94 -24.46 15.09
N PHE A 144 -12.98 -24.12 14.34
CA PHE A 144 -14.40 -24.27 14.71
C PHE A 144 -15.04 -25.33 13.81
N SER A 145 -15.17 -26.55 14.33
CA SER A 145 -15.82 -27.67 13.63
C SER A 145 -17.34 -27.60 13.76
N PHE A 146 -18.02 -27.34 12.65
CA PHE A 146 -19.48 -27.29 12.56
C PHE A 146 -20.05 -28.56 11.93
N THR A 147 -21.31 -28.87 12.22
CA THR A 147 -22.10 -29.91 11.54
C THR A 147 -23.50 -29.39 11.19
N ALA A 148 -23.95 -29.62 9.95
CA ALA A 148 -25.24 -29.17 9.45
C ALA A 148 -26.30 -30.30 9.46
N GLU A 149 -27.59 -29.97 9.33
CA GLU A 149 -28.66 -30.99 9.39
C GLU A 149 -28.58 -32.00 8.24
N CYS A 150 -28.12 -31.54 7.08
CA CYS A 150 -27.89 -32.36 5.91
C CYS A 150 -26.70 -31.87 5.07
N GLU A 151 -26.20 -32.75 4.22
CA GLU A 151 -25.10 -32.45 3.29
C GLU A 151 -25.43 -31.32 2.30
N ARG A 152 -26.72 -31.11 1.99
CA ARG A 152 -27.18 -29.95 1.21
C ARG A 152 -26.99 -28.64 1.98
N GLU A 153 -27.36 -28.60 3.26
CA GLU A 153 -27.13 -27.42 4.10
C GLU A 153 -25.64 -27.13 4.29
N LYS A 154 -24.83 -28.17 4.56
CA LYS A 154 -23.38 -28.06 4.64
C LYS A 154 -22.80 -27.34 3.41
N ARG A 155 -23.19 -27.75 2.20
CA ARG A 155 -22.75 -27.11 0.95
C ARG A 155 -23.12 -25.61 0.90
N VAL A 156 -24.36 -25.25 1.24
CA VAL A 156 -24.80 -23.85 1.28
C VAL A 156 -24.13 -23.03 2.41
N TRP A 157 -23.76 -23.67 3.51
CA TRP A 157 -22.97 -23.05 4.58
C TRP A 157 -21.52 -22.81 4.17
N MET A 158 -20.87 -23.80 3.57
CA MET A 158 -19.49 -23.66 3.09
C MET A 158 -19.39 -22.63 1.97
N GLU A 159 -20.33 -22.58 1.03
CA GLU A 159 -20.35 -21.56 -0.02
C GLU A 159 -20.50 -20.14 0.54
N ALA A 160 -21.44 -19.91 1.45
CA ALA A 160 -21.63 -18.58 2.06
C ALA A 160 -20.42 -18.15 2.91
N LEU A 161 -19.73 -19.08 3.58
CA LEU A 161 -18.50 -18.80 4.30
C LEU A 161 -17.31 -18.52 3.36
N GLN A 162 -17.21 -19.23 2.23
CA GLN A 162 -16.20 -18.97 1.21
C GLN A 162 -16.39 -17.60 0.57
N ASP A 163 -17.62 -17.21 0.27
CA ASP A 163 -17.93 -15.89 -0.30
C ASP A 163 -17.65 -14.76 0.72
N ALA A 164 -17.95 -14.97 2.02
CA ALA A 164 -17.56 -14.03 3.09
C ALA A 164 -16.04 -13.86 3.21
N ILE A 165 -15.28 -14.95 3.19
CA ILE A 165 -13.81 -14.94 3.23
C ILE A 165 -13.25 -14.24 1.98
N ALA A 166 -13.75 -14.57 0.78
CA ALA A 166 -13.30 -13.97 -0.47
C ALA A 166 -13.59 -12.47 -0.57
N GLU A 167 -14.69 -11.99 0.02
CA GLU A 167 -14.99 -10.57 0.08
C GLU A 167 -13.97 -9.80 0.93
N THR A 168 -13.46 -10.37 2.04
CA THR A 168 -12.35 -9.77 2.82
C THR A 168 -10.99 -9.71 2.10
N LEU A 169 -10.88 -10.35 0.94
CA LEU A 169 -9.67 -10.41 0.10
C LEU A 169 -9.84 -9.64 -1.23
N SER A 170 -10.98 -8.99 -1.44
CA SER A 170 -11.37 -8.43 -2.74
C SER A 170 -10.87 -6.99 -2.97
N ASP A 171 -10.05 -6.80 -4.01
CA ASP A 171 -9.70 -5.47 -4.53
C ASP A 171 -10.63 -5.09 -5.70
N TYR A 172 -11.39 -4.02 -5.53
CA TYR A 172 -12.36 -3.53 -6.49
C TYR A 172 -11.76 -2.64 -7.60
N GLU A 173 -10.47 -2.27 -7.56
CA GLU A 173 -9.90 -1.30 -8.52
C GLU A 173 -9.97 -1.79 -9.98
N VAL A 174 -9.79 -3.10 -10.22
CA VAL A 174 -9.92 -3.69 -11.57
C VAL A 174 -11.39 -3.83 -11.98
N ALA A 175 -12.24 -4.32 -11.07
CA ALA A 175 -13.67 -4.52 -11.34
C ALA A 175 -14.37 -3.21 -11.71
N GLU A 176 -14.19 -2.13 -10.95
CA GLU A 176 -14.77 -0.81 -11.23
C GLU A 176 -14.31 -0.24 -12.58
N LYS A 177 -13.04 -0.44 -12.96
CA LYS A 177 -12.54 -0.05 -14.29
C LYS A 177 -13.27 -0.80 -15.40
N ILE A 178 -13.44 -2.12 -15.28
CA ILE A 178 -14.08 -2.95 -16.31
C ILE A 178 -15.60 -2.74 -16.37
N TRP A 179 -16.27 -2.52 -15.23
CA TRP A 179 -17.69 -2.16 -15.11
C TRP A 179 -17.98 -0.70 -15.50
N SER A 180 -16.98 0.10 -15.89
CA SER A 180 -17.21 1.41 -16.50
C SER A 180 -17.87 1.31 -17.88
N ASN A 181 -17.61 0.21 -18.61
CA ASN A 181 -18.42 -0.20 -19.76
C ASN A 181 -19.70 -0.87 -19.24
N ARG A 182 -20.87 -0.38 -19.66
CA ARG A 182 -22.19 -0.85 -19.18
C ARG A 182 -22.48 -2.30 -19.55
N SER A 183 -22.03 -2.74 -20.73
CA SER A 183 -22.18 -4.12 -21.22
C SER A 183 -21.58 -5.16 -20.27
N ASN A 184 -20.48 -4.78 -19.59
CA ASN A 184 -19.78 -5.64 -18.63
C ASN A 184 -20.50 -5.76 -17.28
N ARG A 185 -21.64 -5.08 -17.08
CA ARG A 185 -22.50 -5.21 -15.90
C ARG A 185 -23.51 -6.35 -16.02
N THR A 186 -23.49 -7.08 -17.13
CA THR A 186 -24.31 -8.26 -17.41
C THR A 186 -23.42 -9.37 -17.98
N CYS A 187 -23.50 -10.58 -17.43
CA CYS A 187 -22.70 -11.73 -17.87
C CYS A 187 -22.89 -12.04 -19.36
N ALA A 188 -21.80 -12.25 -20.10
CA ALA A 188 -21.81 -12.50 -21.53
C ALA A 188 -22.64 -13.72 -21.99
N ASP A 189 -22.92 -14.67 -21.09
CA ASP A 189 -23.62 -15.93 -21.43
C ASP A 189 -25.07 -15.97 -20.95
N CYS A 190 -25.29 -15.65 -19.67
CA CYS A 190 -26.59 -15.80 -19.01
C CYS A 190 -27.19 -14.47 -18.52
N ARG A 191 -26.62 -13.33 -18.95
CA ARG A 191 -27.03 -11.95 -18.60
C ARG A 191 -27.12 -11.58 -17.12
N ALA A 192 -26.78 -12.50 -16.20
CA ALA A 192 -26.73 -12.24 -14.75
C ALA A 192 -25.91 -10.97 -14.40
N LEU A 193 -26.45 -10.17 -13.47
CA LEU A 193 -25.92 -8.83 -13.15
C LEU A 193 -24.57 -8.86 -12.43
N ASN A 194 -23.80 -7.78 -12.59
CA ASN A 194 -22.51 -7.49 -11.95
C ASN A 194 -21.51 -8.66 -11.96
N PRO A 195 -21.17 -9.22 -13.15
CA PRO A 195 -20.24 -10.34 -13.26
C PRO A 195 -18.83 -9.97 -12.79
N ASP A 196 -18.27 -10.84 -11.95
CA ASP A 196 -17.05 -10.65 -11.14
C ASP A 196 -15.84 -11.48 -11.64
N TRP A 197 -16.00 -12.24 -12.72
CA TRP A 197 -14.95 -13.03 -13.38
C TRP A 197 -14.86 -12.67 -14.87
N ALA A 198 -13.78 -13.09 -15.53
CA ALA A 198 -13.61 -12.89 -16.96
C ALA A 198 -12.77 -14.00 -17.59
N SER A 199 -13.05 -14.35 -18.86
CA SER A 199 -12.21 -15.23 -19.67
C SER A 199 -11.31 -14.38 -20.57
N ILE A 200 -10.06 -14.18 -20.17
CA ILE A 200 -9.10 -13.24 -20.79
C ILE A 200 -8.95 -13.48 -22.30
N ASN A 201 -8.65 -14.70 -22.71
CA ASN A 201 -8.44 -15.06 -24.13
C ASN A 201 -9.71 -14.95 -25.00
N LEU A 202 -10.90 -14.99 -24.41
CA LEU A 202 -12.19 -14.89 -25.11
C LEU A 202 -12.78 -13.48 -25.03
N SER A 203 -12.19 -12.61 -24.19
CA SER A 203 -12.58 -11.21 -23.95
C SER A 203 -14.02 -11.02 -23.47
N VAL A 204 -14.51 -11.93 -22.62
CA VAL A 204 -15.86 -11.90 -22.03
C VAL A 204 -15.85 -11.84 -20.50
N VAL A 205 -16.68 -10.98 -19.92
CA VAL A 205 -16.92 -10.84 -18.47
C VAL A 205 -18.13 -11.70 -18.09
N ILE A 206 -17.96 -12.56 -17.10
CA ILE A 206 -18.86 -13.68 -16.78
C ILE A 206 -19.05 -13.80 -15.27
N CYS A 207 -20.22 -14.25 -14.82
CA CYS A 207 -20.48 -14.45 -13.39
C CYS A 207 -19.77 -15.71 -12.87
N LYS A 208 -19.56 -15.81 -11.55
CA LYS A 208 -19.09 -17.01 -10.81
C LYS A 208 -19.62 -18.34 -11.38
N ASN A 209 -20.93 -18.40 -11.68
CA ASN A 209 -21.61 -19.60 -12.22
C ASN A 209 -21.18 -20.00 -13.64
N CYS A 210 -20.91 -19.03 -14.53
CA CYS A 210 -20.38 -19.31 -15.87
C CYS A 210 -18.87 -19.54 -15.84
N ALA A 211 -18.13 -18.80 -15.00
CA ALA A 211 -16.71 -18.97 -14.76
C ALA A 211 -16.35 -20.42 -14.36
N GLY A 212 -17.18 -21.05 -13.53
CA GLY A 212 -17.05 -22.47 -13.18
C GLY A 212 -17.13 -23.42 -14.39
N GLN A 213 -18.04 -23.19 -15.34
CA GLN A 213 -18.14 -24.01 -16.55
C GLN A 213 -17.04 -23.70 -17.57
N HIS A 214 -16.62 -22.43 -17.67
CA HIS A 214 -15.47 -22.02 -18.49
C HIS A 214 -14.17 -22.70 -18.03
N ARG A 215 -13.90 -22.82 -16.72
CA ARG A 215 -12.80 -23.64 -16.20
C ARG A 215 -12.87 -25.09 -16.69
N GLY A 216 -14.07 -25.66 -16.73
CA GLY A 216 -14.36 -26.98 -17.30
C GLY A 216 -14.14 -27.13 -18.81
N LEU A 217 -13.87 -26.05 -19.55
CA LEU A 217 -13.42 -26.11 -20.95
C LEU A 217 -11.92 -26.38 -21.09
N GLY A 218 -11.12 -26.11 -20.05
CA GLY A 218 -9.66 -26.18 -20.05
C GLY A 218 -8.98 -24.89 -20.53
N THR A 219 -7.76 -24.65 -20.05
CA THR A 219 -6.97 -23.42 -20.26
C THR A 219 -6.56 -23.15 -21.72
N MET A 220 -6.67 -24.16 -22.59
CA MET A 220 -6.48 -24.04 -24.04
C MET A 220 -7.72 -23.52 -24.78
N VAL A 221 -8.87 -23.43 -24.11
CA VAL A 221 -10.13 -22.88 -24.65
C VAL A 221 -10.56 -21.63 -23.90
N SER A 222 -10.41 -21.59 -22.56
CA SER A 222 -10.79 -20.45 -21.74
C SER A 222 -9.81 -20.23 -20.58
N LYS A 223 -9.22 -19.03 -20.52
CA LYS A 223 -8.32 -18.56 -19.47
C LYS A 223 -9.08 -17.65 -18.50
N VAL A 224 -9.74 -18.25 -17.51
CA VAL A 224 -10.59 -17.57 -16.52
C VAL A 224 -9.77 -16.94 -15.39
N GLN A 225 -10.06 -15.70 -15.02
CA GLN A 225 -9.52 -14.99 -13.84
C GLN A 225 -10.60 -14.17 -13.13
N SER A 226 -10.40 -13.87 -11.84
CA SER A 226 -11.26 -12.99 -11.03
C SER A 226 -10.96 -11.52 -11.31
N LEU A 227 -11.99 -10.68 -11.33
CA LEU A 227 -11.83 -9.23 -11.34
C LEU A 227 -11.46 -8.65 -9.97
N LYS A 228 -11.64 -9.41 -8.88
CA LYS A 228 -11.43 -8.96 -7.50
C LYS A 228 -10.17 -9.53 -6.83
N LEU A 229 -9.77 -10.75 -7.18
CA LEU A 229 -8.74 -11.51 -6.45
C LEU A 229 -7.40 -11.59 -7.19
N ASP A 230 -7.41 -11.70 -8.52
CA ASP A 230 -6.23 -12.03 -9.34
C ASP A 230 -5.49 -10.77 -9.84
N THR A 231 -5.31 -9.76 -8.98
CA THR A 231 -4.87 -8.40 -9.34
C THR A 231 -3.55 -8.35 -10.12
N SER A 232 -2.63 -9.29 -9.89
CA SER A 232 -1.34 -9.38 -10.58
C SER A 232 -1.44 -9.80 -12.05
N VAL A 233 -2.58 -10.34 -12.50
CA VAL A 233 -2.80 -10.78 -13.90
C VAL A 233 -3.35 -9.65 -14.78
N TRP A 234 -3.92 -8.61 -14.18
CA TRP A 234 -4.65 -7.54 -14.86
C TRP A 234 -3.74 -6.38 -15.30
N SER A 235 -2.98 -6.59 -16.38
CA SER A 235 -2.24 -5.50 -17.03
C SER A 235 -3.18 -4.42 -17.60
N ASN A 236 -2.70 -3.18 -17.69
CA ASN A 236 -3.47 -2.06 -18.27
C ASN A 236 -3.98 -2.36 -19.69
N GLU A 237 -3.22 -3.13 -20.49
CA GLU A 237 -3.61 -3.53 -21.85
C GLU A 237 -4.80 -4.52 -21.85
N ILE A 238 -4.80 -5.47 -20.91
CA ILE A 238 -5.91 -6.43 -20.76
C ILE A 238 -7.14 -5.70 -20.20
N VAL A 239 -6.99 -4.88 -19.16
CA VAL A 239 -8.08 -4.07 -18.60
C VAL A 239 -8.70 -3.17 -19.69
N GLN A 240 -7.90 -2.52 -20.53
CA GLN A 240 -8.39 -1.71 -21.63
C GLN A 240 -9.15 -2.54 -22.68
N LEU A 241 -8.68 -3.74 -23.05
CA LEU A 241 -9.38 -4.63 -23.99
C LEU A 241 -10.82 -4.90 -23.53
N PHE A 242 -11.01 -5.22 -22.25
CA PHE A 242 -12.34 -5.44 -21.67
C PHE A 242 -13.21 -4.18 -21.62
N ILE A 243 -12.62 -3.00 -21.45
CA ILE A 243 -13.34 -1.72 -21.50
C ILE A 243 -13.76 -1.36 -22.95
N MET A 244 -12.89 -1.59 -23.95
CA MET A 244 -13.13 -1.17 -25.34
C MET A 244 -14.00 -2.14 -26.15
N LEU A 245 -13.89 -3.45 -25.90
CA LEU A 245 -14.75 -4.44 -26.51
C LEU A 245 -16.11 -4.45 -25.79
N GLY A 246 -16.11 -4.84 -24.53
CA GLY A 246 -17.33 -5.08 -23.76
C GLY A 246 -18.08 -6.35 -24.21
N ASN A 247 -18.93 -6.87 -23.31
CA ASN A 247 -19.67 -8.12 -23.57
C ASN A 247 -20.59 -8.09 -24.80
N ASP A 248 -21.11 -6.92 -25.19
CA ASP A 248 -22.00 -6.80 -26.35
C ASP A 248 -21.23 -7.13 -27.64
N ARG A 249 -20.11 -6.43 -27.91
CA ARG A 249 -19.23 -6.73 -29.05
C ARG A 249 -18.56 -8.09 -28.97
N ALA A 250 -18.27 -8.56 -27.75
CA ALA A 250 -17.81 -9.92 -27.55
C ALA A 250 -18.85 -10.94 -28.07
N ASN A 251 -20.15 -10.67 -27.86
CA ASN A 251 -21.25 -11.48 -28.39
C ASN A 251 -21.58 -11.18 -29.87
N ASP A 252 -21.36 -9.98 -30.40
CA ASP A 252 -21.45 -9.68 -31.85
C ASP A 252 -20.49 -10.54 -32.68
N PHE A 253 -19.43 -11.05 -32.06
CA PHE A 253 -18.59 -12.12 -32.59
C PHE A 253 -19.05 -13.51 -32.12
N TRP A 254 -19.06 -13.81 -30.81
CA TRP A 254 -19.24 -15.17 -30.29
C TRP A 254 -20.67 -15.73 -30.37
N ALA A 255 -21.67 -14.87 -30.45
CA ALA A 255 -23.10 -15.20 -30.47
C ALA A 255 -23.82 -14.66 -31.73
N ALA A 256 -23.06 -14.24 -32.77
CA ALA A 256 -23.56 -13.62 -33.99
C ALA A 256 -24.69 -14.37 -34.72
N ARG A 257 -24.79 -15.70 -34.54
CA ARG A 257 -25.87 -16.56 -35.06
C ARG A 257 -26.69 -17.26 -33.99
N LEU A 258 -26.69 -16.78 -32.74
CA LEU A 258 -27.48 -17.37 -31.66
C LEU A 258 -28.98 -17.05 -31.85
N PRO A 259 -29.87 -18.05 -31.98
CA PRO A 259 -31.31 -17.80 -31.99
C PRO A 259 -31.81 -17.34 -30.62
N VAL A 260 -32.78 -16.42 -30.58
CA VAL A 260 -33.38 -15.92 -29.32
C VAL A 260 -33.97 -17.06 -28.46
N GLY A 261 -34.40 -18.16 -29.07
CA GLY A 261 -34.88 -19.36 -28.37
C GLY A 261 -33.79 -20.33 -27.87
N GLU A 262 -32.51 -20.09 -28.17
CA GLU A 262 -31.36 -20.85 -27.66
C GLU A 262 -30.54 -20.01 -26.64
N GLU A 263 -31.01 -18.82 -26.25
CA GLU A 263 -30.37 -17.99 -25.22
C GLU A 263 -30.43 -18.64 -23.83
N LEU A 264 -29.36 -18.47 -23.05
CA LEU A 264 -29.23 -19.08 -21.73
C LEU A 264 -29.81 -18.16 -20.64
N ASP A 265 -30.74 -18.70 -19.85
CA ASP A 265 -31.33 -18.02 -18.70
C ASP A 265 -30.33 -17.83 -17.53
N CYS A 266 -30.50 -16.79 -16.71
CA CYS A 266 -29.64 -16.53 -15.56
C CYS A 266 -29.68 -17.66 -14.52
N ASP A 267 -30.82 -18.32 -14.33
CA ASP A 267 -31.02 -19.40 -13.37
C ASP A 267 -30.86 -20.80 -13.98
N ALA A 268 -30.40 -20.90 -15.24
CA ALA A 268 -30.24 -22.17 -15.95
C ALA A 268 -29.38 -23.20 -15.18
N PRO A 269 -29.74 -24.49 -15.19
CA PRO A 269 -29.03 -25.54 -14.46
C PRO A 269 -27.59 -25.75 -15.00
N PRO A 270 -26.64 -26.20 -14.17
CA PRO A 270 -25.23 -26.33 -14.55
C PRO A 270 -24.97 -27.16 -15.81
N VAL A 271 -25.79 -28.19 -16.08
CA VAL A 271 -25.67 -29.05 -17.28
C VAL A 271 -25.99 -28.26 -18.55
N GLN A 272 -27.12 -27.54 -18.59
CA GLN A 272 -27.50 -26.70 -19.73
C GLN A 272 -26.53 -25.53 -19.91
N ARG A 273 -26.10 -24.90 -18.81
CA ARG A 273 -25.06 -23.85 -18.83
C ARG A 273 -23.74 -24.37 -19.41
N ARG A 274 -23.33 -25.60 -19.08
CA ARG A 274 -22.12 -26.25 -19.63
C ARG A 274 -22.27 -26.54 -21.12
N GLU A 275 -23.39 -27.09 -21.55
CA GLU A 275 -23.67 -27.41 -22.96
C GLU A 275 -23.65 -26.16 -23.84
N PHE A 276 -24.36 -25.09 -23.42
CA PHE A 276 -24.35 -23.79 -24.10
C PHE A 276 -22.94 -23.20 -24.22
N ILE A 277 -22.15 -23.21 -23.13
CA ILE A 277 -20.77 -22.69 -23.10
C ILE A 277 -19.82 -23.52 -23.98
N VAL A 278 -20.01 -24.84 -24.07
CA VAL A 278 -19.29 -25.72 -25.01
C VAL A 278 -19.64 -25.36 -26.46
N GLN A 279 -20.92 -25.29 -26.80
CA GLN A 279 -21.38 -24.96 -28.16
C GLN A 279 -20.93 -23.57 -28.61
N LYS A 280 -20.99 -22.58 -27.71
CA LYS A 280 -20.58 -21.19 -27.97
C LYS A 280 -19.07 -21.03 -28.16
N TYR A 281 -18.24 -21.61 -27.28
CA TYR A 281 -16.80 -21.32 -27.24
C TYR A 281 -15.87 -22.47 -27.65
N ARG A 282 -16.22 -23.73 -27.39
CA ARG A 282 -15.38 -24.87 -27.80
C ARG A 282 -15.68 -25.29 -29.25
N GLU A 283 -16.96 -25.28 -29.64
CA GLU A 283 -17.40 -25.63 -30.99
C GLU A 283 -17.50 -24.42 -31.91
N GLY A 284 -17.77 -23.22 -31.36
CA GLY A 284 -17.93 -21.99 -32.13
C GLY A 284 -19.24 -21.94 -32.93
N ARG A 285 -20.24 -22.75 -32.58
CA ARG A 285 -21.51 -22.92 -33.31
C ARG A 285 -22.18 -21.60 -33.69
N TYR A 286 -22.17 -20.64 -32.77
CA TYR A 286 -22.79 -19.32 -32.92
C TYR A 286 -21.84 -18.22 -33.42
N ARG A 287 -20.52 -18.48 -33.54
CA ARG A 287 -19.52 -17.43 -33.85
C ARG A 287 -19.62 -16.90 -35.27
N ARG A 288 -19.36 -15.61 -35.47
CA ARG A 288 -19.23 -14.97 -36.79
C ARG A 288 -18.17 -15.70 -37.64
N PRO A 289 -18.39 -15.87 -38.97
CA PRO A 289 -17.34 -16.35 -39.86
C PRO A 289 -16.11 -15.43 -39.80
N HIS A 290 -14.95 -15.94 -40.20
CA HIS A 290 -13.72 -15.16 -40.20
C HIS A 290 -12.83 -15.58 -41.38
N PRO A 291 -12.37 -14.66 -42.25
CA PRO A 291 -11.69 -15.02 -43.50
C PRO A 291 -10.40 -15.82 -43.26
N ALA A 292 -9.59 -15.44 -42.28
CA ALA A 292 -8.34 -16.13 -41.94
C ALA A 292 -8.47 -17.37 -41.02
N PHE A 293 -9.65 -17.66 -40.45
CA PHE A 293 -9.79 -18.71 -39.40
C PHE A 293 -11.01 -19.60 -39.65
N SER A 294 -10.83 -20.55 -40.56
CA SER A 294 -11.87 -21.51 -40.96
C SER A 294 -12.27 -22.48 -39.84
N THR A 295 -11.32 -22.97 -39.04
CA THR A 295 -11.61 -23.90 -37.94
C THR A 295 -11.64 -23.20 -36.57
N GLN A 296 -12.37 -23.78 -35.62
CA GLN A 296 -12.43 -23.28 -34.24
C GLN A 296 -11.13 -23.51 -33.42
N PRO A 297 -10.42 -24.65 -33.53
CA PRO A 297 -9.18 -24.87 -32.77
C PRO A 297 -8.03 -23.91 -33.15
N GLU A 298 -7.92 -23.52 -34.43
CA GLU A 298 -6.90 -22.56 -34.87
C GLU A 298 -7.11 -21.18 -34.24
N LEU A 299 -8.35 -20.67 -34.25
CA LEU A 299 -8.74 -19.42 -33.61
C LEU A 299 -8.44 -19.46 -32.10
N LEU A 300 -8.86 -20.52 -31.40
CA LEU A 300 -8.61 -20.68 -29.97
C LEU A 300 -7.12 -20.76 -29.65
N LYS A 301 -6.31 -21.44 -30.49
CA LYS A 301 -4.85 -21.51 -30.32
C LYS A 301 -4.21 -20.13 -30.39
N VAL A 302 -4.57 -19.31 -31.39
CA VAL A 302 -4.05 -17.93 -31.56
C VAL A 302 -4.50 -17.02 -30.42
N LEU A 303 -5.77 -17.09 -30.00
CA LEU A 303 -6.26 -16.33 -28.84
C LEU A 303 -5.54 -16.74 -27.54
N CYS A 304 -5.27 -18.03 -27.34
CA CYS A 304 -4.57 -18.53 -26.17
C CYS A 304 -3.07 -18.20 -26.17
N SER A 305 -2.38 -18.21 -27.32
CA SER A 305 -0.97 -17.83 -27.40
C SER A 305 -0.79 -16.32 -27.18
N ALA A 306 -1.70 -15.49 -27.72
CA ALA A 306 -1.65 -14.05 -27.56
C ALA A 306 -1.77 -13.55 -26.10
N VAL A 307 -2.38 -14.34 -25.19
CA VAL A 307 -2.33 -14.09 -23.74
C VAL A 307 -0.92 -14.32 -23.18
N SER A 308 -0.25 -15.40 -23.61
CA SER A 308 1.09 -15.75 -23.15
C SER A 308 2.18 -14.84 -23.74
N GLU A 309 1.99 -14.38 -24.97
CA GLU A 309 2.88 -13.46 -25.71
C GLU A 309 2.67 -11.97 -25.33
N GLN A 310 1.66 -11.65 -24.52
CA GLN A 310 1.23 -10.27 -24.21
C GLN A 310 0.83 -9.45 -25.47
N THR A 311 0.34 -10.12 -26.51
CA THR A 311 -0.13 -9.51 -27.78
C THR A 311 -1.67 -9.40 -27.86
N LEU A 312 -2.39 -9.95 -26.87
CA LEU A 312 -3.84 -10.15 -26.85
C LEU A 312 -4.67 -8.99 -27.39
N LEU A 313 -4.46 -7.77 -26.91
CA LEU A 313 -5.23 -6.58 -27.32
C LEU A 313 -5.20 -6.38 -28.85
N LYS A 314 -4.03 -6.53 -29.47
CA LYS A 314 -3.85 -6.36 -30.92
C LYS A 314 -4.46 -7.54 -31.68
N THR A 315 -4.22 -8.75 -31.19
CA THR A 315 -4.71 -9.99 -31.81
C THR A 315 -6.24 -10.05 -31.81
N VAL A 316 -6.90 -9.76 -30.69
CA VAL A 316 -8.37 -9.74 -30.57
C VAL A 316 -8.96 -8.62 -31.43
N THR A 317 -8.46 -7.38 -31.32
CA THR A 317 -9.01 -6.24 -32.08
C THR A 317 -8.93 -6.47 -33.58
N ARG A 318 -7.82 -7.05 -34.08
CA ARG A 318 -7.67 -7.43 -35.49
C ARG A 318 -8.70 -8.50 -35.89
N ILE A 319 -8.78 -9.61 -35.16
CA ILE A 319 -9.69 -10.74 -35.47
C ILE A 319 -11.15 -10.28 -35.54
N PHE A 320 -11.57 -9.42 -34.62
CA PHE A 320 -12.95 -8.95 -34.55
C PHE A 320 -13.25 -7.98 -35.72
N SER A 321 -12.31 -7.08 -36.04
CA SER A 321 -12.43 -6.16 -37.18
C SER A 321 -12.41 -6.88 -38.54
N GLU A 322 -11.58 -7.92 -38.68
CA GLU A 322 -11.51 -8.76 -39.90
C GLU A 322 -12.82 -9.54 -40.14
N ALA A 323 -13.49 -9.99 -39.08
CA ALA A 323 -14.81 -10.63 -39.16
C ALA A 323 -15.96 -9.63 -39.44
N GLU A 324 -15.82 -8.36 -39.03
CA GLU A 324 -16.82 -7.32 -39.29
C GLU A 324 -16.91 -6.95 -40.78
N ALA A 325 -15.76 -6.86 -41.46
CA ALA A 325 -15.64 -6.32 -42.82
C ALA A 325 -16.31 -7.17 -43.94
N GLU A 326 -16.51 -8.48 -43.74
CA GLU A 326 -16.96 -9.39 -44.80
C GLU A 326 -18.42 -9.21 -45.27
N ASN A 327 -19.26 -8.42 -44.59
CA ASN A 327 -20.72 -8.57 -44.72
C ASN A 327 -21.53 -7.25 -44.65
N GLN A 328 -21.12 -6.21 -45.38
CA GLN A 328 -21.89 -4.95 -45.47
C GLN A 328 -23.15 -5.03 -46.36
N ASP A 329 -23.36 -6.12 -47.10
CA ASP A 329 -24.50 -6.31 -48.00
C ASP A 329 -25.64 -7.14 -47.36
N GLN A 330 -26.45 -6.52 -46.47
CA GLN A 330 -27.94 -6.54 -46.55
C GLN A 330 -28.70 -5.96 -45.33
N ARG A 331 -29.53 -4.95 -45.63
CA ARG A 331 -30.75 -4.45 -44.92
C ARG A 331 -30.59 -3.71 -43.58
N PRO A 332 -31.31 -2.58 -43.39
CA PRO A 332 -31.42 -1.90 -42.09
C PRO A 332 -32.56 -2.47 -41.22
N LEU A 333 -32.42 -2.32 -39.90
CA LEU A 333 -33.44 -2.55 -38.88
C LEU A 333 -33.64 -1.26 -38.04
N PRO A 334 -34.79 -1.07 -37.36
CA PRO A 334 -35.12 0.19 -36.71
C PRO A 334 -34.24 0.46 -35.48
N GLN A 335 -33.84 1.72 -35.31
CA GLN A 335 -32.93 2.18 -34.25
C GLN A 335 -33.59 2.20 -32.85
N PRO A 336 -33.00 1.51 -31.85
CA PRO A 336 -32.97 1.99 -30.47
C PRO A 336 -31.96 3.15 -30.35
N ASP A 337 -31.98 3.89 -29.23
CA ASP A 337 -31.13 5.08 -29.04
C ASP A 337 -29.63 4.80 -29.28
N LEU A 338 -29.06 5.57 -30.21
CA LEU A 338 -27.71 5.38 -30.75
C LEU A 338 -26.62 5.54 -29.69
N SER A 339 -25.68 4.60 -29.68
CA SER A 339 -24.59 4.58 -28.69
C SER A 339 -23.42 5.50 -29.07
N VAL A 340 -22.60 5.84 -28.07
CA VAL A 340 -21.40 6.70 -28.21
C VAL A 340 -20.36 6.16 -29.21
N TYR A 341 -20.43 4.89 -29.61
CA TYR A 341 -19.41 4.27 -30.47
C TYR A 341 -19.52 4.59 -31.96
N ASP A 342 -20.70 4.95 -32.48
CA ASP A 342 -20.82 5.38 -33.88
C ASP A 342 -20.02 6.67 -34.15
N GLU A 343 -19.97 7.59 -33.17
CA GLU A 343 -19.10 8.78 -33.28
C GLU A 343 -17.59 8.46 -33.33
N ILE A 344 -17.16 7.28 -32.87
CA ILE A 344 -15.74 6.96 -32.67
C ILE A 344 -15.10 6.36 -33.92
N MET A 345 -15.88 5.61 -34.72
CA MET A 345 -15.42 4.86 -35.89
C MET A 345 -15.84 5.46 -37.23
N GLN A 346 -16.76 6.44 -37.26
CA GLN A 346 -17.09 7.16 -38.50
C GLN A 346 -15.86 7.93 -39.03
N PRO A 347 -15.70 8.02 -40.37
CA PRO A 347 -14.66 8.86 -40.97
C PRO A 347 -14.87 10.32 -40.53
N VAL A 348 -13.79 10.99 -40.12
CA VAL A 348 -13.86 12.33 -39.53
C VAL A 348 -14.15 13.39 -40.61
N LEU A 349 -15.44 13.54 -40.91
CA LEU A 349 -15.98 14.50 -41.87
C LEU A 349 -16.78 15.56 -41.13
N HIS A 350 -16.11 16.66 -40.77
CA HIS A 350 -16.75 17.82 -40.16
C HIS A 350 -16.52 19.06 -41.02
N SER A 351 -17.57 19.82 -41.32
CA SER A 351 -17.51 21.00 -42.18
C SER A 351 -18.42 22.12 -41.69
N GLY A 352 -17.97 23.36 -41.83
CA GLY A 352 -18.68 24.53 -41.33
C GLY A 352 -17.81 25.78 -41.43
N PHE A 353 -18.25 26.88 -40.80
CA PHE A 353 -17.47 28.11 -40.80
C PHE A 353 -16.55 28.24 -39.57
N LEU A 354 -15.31 28.64 -39.80
CA LEU A 354 -14.37 29.06 -38.76
C LEU A 354 -13.89 30.49 -39.01
N TYR A 355 -13.54 31.20 -37.94
CA TYR A 355 -12.93 32.53 -38.02
C TYR A 355 -11.45 32.38 -37.69
N LYS A 356 -10.56 32.61 -38.67
CA LYS A 356 -9.12 32.45 -38.52
C LYS A 356 -8.45 33.81 -38.37
N SER A 357 -7.54 33.94 -37.41
CA SER A 357 -6.76 35.17 -37.25
C SER A 357 -5.85 35.45 -38.45
N VAL A 358 -5.69 36.72 -38.81
CA VAL A 358 -4.89 37.17 -39.96
C VAL A 358 -3.47 37.63 -39.56
N HIS A 359 -3.30 38.19 -38.35
CA HIS A 359 -2.03 38.79 -37.90
C HIS A 359 -1.13 37.82 -37.11
N ARG A 360 0.19 37.88 -37.36
CA ARG A 360 1.23 37.30 -36.49
C ARG A 360 1.65 38.36 -35.44
N GLY A 361 1.19 38.24 -34.19
CA GLY A 361 1.53 39.20 -33.14
C GLY A 361 1.02 38.81 -31.75
N THR A 362 1.61 39.43 -30.72
CA THR A 362 1.49 39.10 -29.28
C THR A 362 0.06 39.12 -28.73
N LEU A 363 -0.17 38.43 -27.60
CA LEU A 363 -1.48 38.18 -26.96
C LEU A 363 -2.24 39.42 -26.43
N SER A 364 -1.72 40.65 -26.60
CA SER A 364 -2.29 41.87 -26.02
C SER A 364 -3.21 42.61 -26.99
N ARG A 365 -4.54 42.47 -26.79
CA ARG A 365 -5.64 43.10 -27.57
C ARG A 365 -5.66 42.74 -29.06
N ARG A 366 -6.67 41.98 -29.46
CA ARG A 366 -7.18 41.89 -30.84
C ARG A 366 -8.64 42.34 -30.88
N THR A 367 -9.18 42.52 -32.07
CA THR A 367 -10.56 42.97 -32.30
C THR A 367 -11.25 42.17 -33.41
N ARG A 368 -12.52 42.47 -33.65
CA ARG A 368 -13.33 41.88 -34.74
C ARG A 368 -12.66 41.95 -36.12
N GLU A 369 -11.78 42.91 -36.36
CA GLU A 369 -11.11 43.13 -37.65
C GLU A 369 -9.91 42.20 -37.88
N ASP A 370 -9.41 41.53 -36.84
CA ASP A 370 -8.26 40.60 -36.91
C ASP A 370 -8.60 39.18 -37.40
N PHE A 371 -9.89 38.88 -37.59
CA PHE A 371 -10.40 37.53 -37.86
C PHE A 371 -11.23 37.48 -39.16
N GLN A 372 -10.74 36.72 -40.13
CA GLN A 372 -11.43 36.47 -41.40
C GLN A 372 -12.20 35.15 -41.31
N ARG A 373 -13.43 35.13 -41.83
CA ARG A 373 -14.30 33.94 -41.92
C ARG A 373 -13.89 33.09 -43.12
N PHE A 374 -13.76 31.79 -42.91
CA PHE A 374 -13.54 30.78 -43.95
C PHE A 374 -14.60 29.68 -43.82
N TRP A 375 -14.95 29.06 -44.95
CA TRP A 375 -15.58 27.74 -44.95
C TRP A 375 -14.48 26.69 -44.78
N CYS A 376 -14.67 25.74 -43.89
CA CYS A 376 -13.65 24.78 -43.50
C CYS A 376 -14.19 23.35 -43.57
N SER A 377 -13.30 22.39 -43.84
CA SER A 377 -13.59 20.95 -43.74
C SER A 377 -12.42 20.18 -43.13
N VAL A 378 -12.72 19.09 -42.44
CA VAL A 378 -11.78 18.15 -41.83
C VAL A 378 -11.86 16.81 -42.56
N GLY A 379 -10.69 16.18 -42.72
CA GLY A 379 -10.43 14.83 -43.23
C GLY A 379 -8.95 14.54 -43.01
N ASP A 380 -8.26 13.90 -43.96
CA ASP A 380 -6.77 13.76 -43.95
C ASP A 380 -6.00 15.10 -43.99
N SER A 381 -6.72 16.19 -44.26
CA SER A 381 -6.24 17.57 -44.18
C SER A 381 -7.36 18.47 -43.65
N VAL A 382 -6.99 19.56 -42.98
CA VAL A 382 -7.90 20.67 -42.72
C VAL A 382 -7.82 21.62 -43.92
N LEU A 383 -8.92 21.75 -44.66
CA LEU A 383 -9.02 22.58 -45.86
C LEU A 383 -9.85 23.83 -45.56
N LEU A 384 -9.33 25.00 -45.94
CA LEU A 384 -9.98 26.30 -45.75
C LEU A 384 -10.27 26.95 -47.12
N TYR A 385 -11.47 27.46 -47.28
CA TYR A 385 -12.01 28.07 -48.49
C TYR A 385 -12.56 29.47 -48.17
N GLU A 386 -12.41 30.42 -49.09
CA GLU A 386 -12.99 31.78 -48.95
C GLU A 386 -14.53 31.79 -48.90
N SER A 387 -15.18 30.78 -49.47
CA SER A 387 -16.64 30.60 -49.40
C SER A 387 -17.03 29.12 -49.53
N ASP A 388 -18.30 28.82 -49.25
CA ASP A 388 -18.97 27.52 -49.49
C ASP A 388 -19.01 27.10 -50.97
N ARG A 389 -18.58 27.97 -51.89
CA ARG A 389 -18.67 27.80 -53.36
C ARG A 389 -17.33 27.99 -54.08
N ALA A 390 -16.24 28.16 -53.34
CA ALA A 390 -14.91 28.27 -53.95
C ALA A 390 -14.46 26.89 -54.46
N PRO A 391 -13.96 26.78 -55.71
CA PRO A 391 -13.57 25.48 -56.28
C PRO A 391 -12.24 24.94 -55.71
N GLU A 392 -11.41 25.81 -55.13
CA GLU A 392 -10.07 25.50 -54.63
C GLU A 392 -9.91 25.96 -53.19
N ALA A 393 -9.12 25.23 -52.40
CA ALA A 393 -8.83 25.57 -51.01
C ALA A 393 -7.72 26.62 -50.93
N CYS A 394 -8.01 27.76 -50.30
CA CYS A 394 -7.08 28.88 -50.08
C CYS A 394 -5.96 28.53 -49.09
N LEU A 395 -6.17 27.52 -48.23
CA LEU A 395 -5.14 26.94 -47.37
C LEU A 395 -5.45 25.46 -47.11
N GLN A 396 -4.47 24.59 -47.33
CA GLN A 396 -4.46 23.20 -46.88
C GLN A 396 -3.48 23.03 -45.72
N ILE A 397 -3.89 22.31 -44.69
CA ILE A 397 -3.06 21.90 -43.55
C ILE A 397 -3.11 20.37 -43.50
N SER A 398 -1.99 19.69 -43.73
CA SER A 398 -1.92 18.24 -43.54
C SER A 398 -2.15 17.92 -42.07
N VAL A 399 -2.97 16.92 -41.76
CA VAL A 399 -3.20 16.50 -40.37
C VAL A 399 -1.91 15.98 -39.73
N ARG A 400 -0.98 15.43 -40.52
CA ARG A 400 0.34 14.96 -40.07
C ARG A 400 1.29 16.11 -39.67
N ASP A 401 1.01 17.34 -40.08
CA ASP A 401 1.78 18.53 -39.68
C ASP A 401 1.30 19.14 -38.35
N ILE A 402 0.20 18.67 -37.77
CA ILE A 402 -0.32 19.20 -36.51
C ILE A 402 0.41 18.53 -35.33
N VAL A 403 1.20 19.30 -34.58
CA VAL A 403 1.93 18.82 -33.40
C VAL A 403 1.04 18.79 -32.16
N CYS A 404 0.29 19.88 -31.93
CA CYS A 404 -0.71 19.95 -30.86
C CYS A 404 -1.86 20.91 -31.18
N LEU A 405 -2.99 20.67 -30.50
CA LEU A 405 -4.25 21.40 -30.57
C LEU A 405 -4.60 21.86 -29.14
N GLY A 406 -4.56 23.16 -28.90
CA GLY A 406 -4.88 23.80 -27.62
C GLY A 406 -6.27 24.46 -27.64
N VAL A 407 -6.95 24.49 -26.50
CA VAL A 407 -8.34 24.95 -26.36
C VAL A 407 -8.40 26.05 -25.30
N SER A 408 -8.60 27.30 -25.74
CA SER A 408 -8.59 28.48 -24.87
C SER A 408 -10.00 28.92 -24.52
N ARG A 409 -10.34 28.74 -23.24
CA ARG A 409 -11.63 29.07 -22.62
C ARG A 409 -11.43 30.23 -21.63
N PRO A 410 -12.33 31.23 -21.59
CA PRO A 410 -12.18 32.38 -20.69
C PRO A 410 -12.78 32.10 -19.32
N ASP A 411 -11.98 32.36 -18.28
CA ASP A 411 -12.36 32.18 -16.88
C ASP A 411 -13.60 33.00 -16.49
N ALA A 412 -14.34 32.48 -15.51
CA ALA A 412 -15.54 33.14 -14.98
C ALA A 412 -15.22 34.38 -14.11
N SER A 413 -13.97 34.53 -13.66
CA SER A 413 -13.52 35.57 -12.72
C SER A 413 -13.08 36.88 -13.38
N ASN A 414 -12.52 36.82 -14.60
CA ASN A 414 -11.89 37.98 -15.25
C ASN A 414 -12.92 38.85 -16.00
N ASN A 415 -13.77 39.53 -15.24
CA ASN A 415 -14.87 40.37 -15.75
C ASN A 415 -14.41 41.76 -16.26
N ASN A 416 -13.23 41.83 -16.89
CA ASN A 416 -12.74 43.01 -17.60
C ASN A 416 -13.52 43.17 -18.91
N GLY A 417 -14.64 43.89 -18.85
CA GLY A 417 -15.62 43.98 -19.94
C GLY A 417 -15.07 44.48 -21.27
N PHE A 418 -14.85 43.56 -22.20
CA PHE A 418 -14.75 43.81 -23.63
C PHE A 418 -15.71 42.88 -24.37
N ILE A 419 -16.52 43.43 -25.28
CA ILE A 419 -17.51 42.69 -26.06
C ILE A 419 -16.80 42.11 -27.28
N ASP A 420 -16.11 40.99 -27.09
CA ASP A 420 -15.60 40.18 -28.22
C ASP A 420 -16.59 39.06 -28.57
N ARG A 421 -16.81 38.85 -29.87
CA ARG A 421 -17.80 37.91 -30.40
C ARG A 421 -17.29 36.47 -30.41
N PHE A 422 -15.98 36.29 -30.36
CA PHE A 422 -15.32 34.98 -30.38
C PHE A 422 -14.81 34.60 -28.98
N ARG A 423 -15.73 34.50 -28.03
CA ARG A 423 -15.44 34.12 -26.63
C ARG A 423 -14.83 32.71 -26.51
N PHE A 424 -14.92 31.89 -27.56
CA PHE A 424 -14.40 30.52 -27.62
C PHE A 424 -13.34 30.42 -28.71
N THR A 425 -12.11 29.98 -28.36
CA THR A 425 -11.00 29.89 -29.33
C THR A 425 -10.23 28.59 -29.18
N PHE A 426 -9.62 28.13 -30.29
CA PHE A 426 -8.63 27.06 -30.28
C PHE A 426 -7.40 27.47 -31.11
N GLU A 427 -6.30 26.78 -30.87
CA GLU A 427 -5.04 27.00 -31.54
C GLU A 427 -4.41 25.69 -32.01
N MET A 428 -3.73 25.73 -33.14
CA MET A 428 -3.02 24.60 -33.74
C MET A 428 -1.54 24.97 -33.89
N CYS A 429 -0.65 24.21 -33.25
CA CYS A 429 0.79 24.32 -33.46
C CYS A 429 1.20 23.34 -34.55
N LEU A 430 1.83 23.86 -35.62
CA LEU A 430 2.30 23.04 -36.74
C LEU A 430 3.79 22.70 -36.61
N SER A 431 4.20 21.62 -37.28
CA SER A 431 5.57 21.13 -37.45
C SER A 431 6.56 22.22 -37.91
N SER A 432 6.07 23.24 -38.62
CA SER A 432 6.83 24.40 -39.06
C SER A 432 6.94 25.54 -38.02
N GLU A 433 6.81 25.24 -36.72
CA GLU A 433 6.77 26.23 -35.60
C GLU A 433 5.73 27.35 -35.81
N LYS A 434 4.65 27.07 -36.57
CA LYS A 434 3.63 28.04 -36.96
C LYS A 434 2.36 27.83 -36.15
N LEU A 435 2.09 28.74 -35.22
CA LEU A 435 0.82 28.79 -34.48
C LEU A 435 -0.29 29.39 -35.36
N LEU A 436 -1.44 28.71 -35.44
CA LEU A 436 -2.67 29.19 -36.06
C LEU A 436 -3.76 29.29 -35.00
N GLN A 437 -4.52 30.38 -34.97
CA GLN A 437 -5.60 30.61 -34.00
C GLN A 437 -6.96 30.79 -34.69
N PHE A 438 -7.96 30.13 -34.15
CA PHE A 438 -9.34 30.09 -34.64
C PHE A 438 -10.33 30.48 -33.55
N GLY A 439 -11.39 31.21 -33.91
CA GLY A 439 -12.47 31.65 -33.03
C GLY A 439 -13.84 31.14 -33.47
N LEU A 440 -14.71 30.90 -32.49
CA LEU A 440 -16.08 30.41 -32.65
C LEU A 440 -17.06 31.16 -31.74
N GLU A 441 -18.34 31.14 -32.11
CA GLU A 441 -19.40 31.86 -31.42
C GLU A 441 -20.02 31.06 -30.24
N THR A 442 -19.87 29.73 -30.18
CA THR A 442 -20.42 28.88 -29.10
C THR A 442 -19.44 27.82 -28.58
N ALA A 443 -19.69 27.36 -27.34
CA ALA A 443 -18.91 26.30 -26.69
C ALA A 443 -19.10 24.94 -27.39
N ASP A 444 -20.32 24.62 -27.82
CA ASP A 444 -20.64 23.35 -28.48
C ASP A 444 -19.98 23.26 -29.87
N ALA A 445 -19.89 24.38 -30.59
CA ALA A 445 -19.14 24.46 -31.83
C ALA A 445 -17.63 24.29 -31.56
N LEU A 446 -17.07 24.97 -30.54
CA LEU A 446 -15.68 24.80 -30.15
C LEU A 446 -15.36 23.33 -29.86
N HIS A 447 -16.17 22.67 -29.03
CA HIS A 447 -16.01 21.25 -28.69
C HIS A 447 -16.16 20.34 -29.91
N SER A 448 -17.13 20.59 -30.78
CA SER A 448 -17.34 19.80 -32.01
C SER A 448 -16.14 19.89 -32.96
N TRP A 449 -15.59 21.09 -33.16
CA TRP A 449 -14.41 21.31 -34.00
C TRP A 449 -13.14 20.71 -33.38
N THR A 450 -12.88 20.93 -32.08
CA THR A 450 -11.65 20.43 -31.45
C THR A 450 -11.69 18.92 -31.25
N ARG A 451 -12.86 18.32 -30.95
CA ARG A 451 -13.08 16.86 -31.00
C ARG A 451 -12.78 16.31 -32.39
N SER A 452 -13.29 16.94 -33.45
CA SER A 452 -13.11 16.46 -34.83
C SER A 452 -11.65 16.55 -35.27
N ILE A 453 -11.01 17.71 -35.14
CA ILE A 453 -9.59 17.89 -35.49
C ILE A 453 -8.70 16.98 -34.61
N GLY A 454 -9.05 16.80 -33.34
CA GLY A 454 -8.40 15.86 -32.42
C GLY A 454 -8.49 14.40 -32.89
N LYS A 455 -9.68 13.93 -33.28
CA LYS A 455 -9.89 12.57 -33.81
C LYS A 455 -9.16 12.35 -35.15
N ALA A 456 -9.01 13.38 -35.98
CA ALA A 456 -8.22 13.27 -37.20
C ALA A 456 -6.70 13.09 -36.90
N LEU A 457 -6.16 13.81 -35.90
CA LEU A 457 -4.71 13.84 -35.64
C LEU A 457 -4.19 12.77 -34.67
N SER A 458 -5.06 11.97 -34.03
CA SER A 458 -4.68 11.03 -32.97
C SER A 458 -5.16 9.59 -33.26
N PRO A 459 -4.52 8.55 -32.68
CA PRO A 459 -4.99 7.18 -32.82
C PRO A 459 -6.30 6.93 -32.05
N LEU A 460 -7.01 5.87 -32.43
CA LEU A 460 -8.34 5.50 -31.89
C LEU A 460 -8.40 5.47 -30.35
N SER A 461 -7.31 5.11 -29.67
CA SER A 461 -7.22 5.07 -28.21
C SER A 461 -7.44 6.43 -27.53
N VAL A 462 -7.21 7.53 -28.24
CA VAL A 462 -7.39 8.91 -27.76
C VAL A 462 -8.84 9.39 -27.94
N HIS A 463 -9.63 8.78 -28.83
CA HIS A 463 -10.98 9.25 -29.22
C HIS A 463 -11.97 9.31 -28.05
N CYS A 464 -11.86 8.39 -27.09
CA CYS A 464 -12.71 8.36 -25.89
C CYS A 464 -12.45 9.55 -24.96
N LEU A 465 -11.19 10.01 -24.87
CA LEU A 465 -10.82 11.21 -24.10
C LEU A 465 -11.36 12.46 -24.78
N LEU A 466 -11.15 12.60 -26.10
CA LEU A 466 -11.62 13.73 -26.92
C LEU A 466 -13.16 13.85 -27.01
N SER A 467 -13.88 12.82 -26.58
CA SER A 467 -15.34 12.88 -26.43
C SER A 467 -15.74 13.83 -25.29
N ARG A 468 -14.87 14.02 -24.29
CA ARG A 468 -14.97 14.99 -23.19
C ARG A 468 -14.15 16.24 -23.47
N GLU A 469 -14.41 17.29 -22.71
CA GLU A 469 -13.67 18.55 -22.78
C GLU A 469 -12.19 18.35 -22.38
N PHE A 470 -11.28 19.01 -23.09
CA PHE A 470 -9.83 18.96 -22.88
C PHE A 470 -9.21 20.34 -23.12
N GLU A 471 -8.10 20.64 -22.47
CA GLU A 471 -7.35 21.89 -22.64
C GLU A 471 -6.28 21.77 -23.74
N ARG A 472 -5.63 20.61 -23.88
CA ARG A 472 -4.68 20.34 -24.97
C ARG A 472 -4.60 18.85 -25.34
N VAL A 473 -4.44 18.56 -26.63
CA VAL A 473 -4.02 17.25 -27.17
C VAL A 473 -2.86 17.43 -28.13
N GLY A 474 -1.93 16.48 -28.20
CA GLY A 474 -0.81 16.51 -29.14
C GLY A 474 0.27 15.48 -28.82
N VAL A 475 1.33 15.45 -29.63
CA VAL A 475 2.47 14.54 -29.40
C VAL A 475 3.51 15.20 -28.47
N LEU A 476 4.06 14.43 -27.54
CA LEU A 476 5.27 14.75 -26.78
C LEU A 476 6.19 13.53 -26.75
N ARG A 477 7.48 13.76 -26.47
CA ARG A 477 8.41 12.69 -26.10
C ARG A 477 8.47 12.54 -24.58
N TYR A 478 8.64 11.30 -24.12
CA TYR A 478 8.79 10.99 -22.70
C TYR A 478 9.83 9.89 -22.42
N ARG A 479 10.38 9.91 -21.21
CA ARG A 479 11.15 8.81 -20.60
C ARG A 479 10.84 8.72 -19.10
N ASN A 480 10.77 7.50 -18.57
CA ASN A 480 10.44 7.23 -17.16
C ASN A 480 11.70 6.75 -16.38
N MET A 481 11.59 6.47 -15.07
CA MET A 481 12.74 6.02 -14.27
C MET A 481 13.11 4.53 -14.42
N LEU A 482 12.26 3.71 -15.04
CA LEU A 482 12.54 2.29 -15.27
C LEU A 482 13.32 2.08 -16.58
N ASP A 483 13.14 2.96 -17.56
CA ASP A 483 13.89 3.04 -18.81
C ASP A 483 14.32 4.49 -19.05
N ALA A 484 15.35 4.91 -18.30
CA ALA A 484 15.87 6.28 -18.36
C ALA A 484 16.74 6.57 -19.60
N GLN A 485 17.03 5.55 -20.42
CA GLN A 485 17.87 5.66 -21.63
C GLN A 485 17.04 5.88 -22.90
N GLN A 486 15.80 5.37 -22.97
CA GLN A 486 14.97 5.45 -24.18
C GLN A 486 13.92 6.57 -24.12
N TRP A 487 14.01 7.53 -25.05
CA TRP A 487 12.90 8.42 -25.36
C TRP A 487 11.83 7.70 -26.20
N ARG A 488 10.56 7.91 -25.86
CA ARG A 488 9.38 7.39 -26.58
C ARG A 488 8.48 8.53 -27.02
N ASP A 489 7.85 8.41 -28.19
CA ASP A 489 6.75 9.30 -28.59
C ASP A 489 5.41 8.80 -28.02
N ALA A 490 4.60 9.69 -27.46
CA ALA A 490 3.19 9.43 -27.13
C ALA A 490 2.30 10.63 -27.44
N PHE A 491 1.01 10.38 -27.65
CA PHE A 491 -0.02 11.40 -27.56
C PHE A 491 -0.33 11.67 -26.09
N PHE A 492 -0.43 12.94 -25.74
CA PHE A 492 -0.84 13.40 -24.43
C PHE A 492 -2.18 14.10 -24.53
N VAL A 493 -3.05 13.92 -23.53
CA VAL A 493 -4.28 14.69 -23.38
C VAL A 493 -4.30 15.31 -21.99
N LEU A 494 -4.45 16.63 -21.93
CA LEU A 494 -4.71 17.36 -20.69
C LEU A 494 -6.21 17.52 -20.51
N GLN A 495 -6.74 17.04 -19.38
CA GLN A 495 -8.13 17.25 -18.95
C GLN A 495 -8.19 17.74 -17.49
N LYS A 496 -8.43 19.04 -17.33
CA LYS A 496 -8.53 19.82 -16.07
C LYS A 496 -7.28 19.78 -15.20
N THR A 497 -7.00 18.62 -14.61
CA THR A 497 -5.89 18.36 -13.68
C THR A 497 -5.18 17.04 -13.94
N ASN A 498 -5.66 16.26 -14.91
CA ASN A 498 -5.12 14.94 -15.25
C ASN A 498 -4.45 15.00 -16.62
N LEU A 499 -3.22 14.50 -16.69
CA LEU A 499 -2.45 14.35 -17.92
C LEU A 499 -2.41 12.86 -18.27
N PHE A 500 -3.10 12.49 -19.36
CA PHE A 500 -3.18 11.13 -19.88
C PHE A 500 -2.05 10.87 -20.87
N ILE A 501 -1.41 9.70 -20.79
CA ILE A 501 -0.32 9.27 -21.69
C ILE A 501 -0.82 8.15 -22.59
N CYS A 502 -0.80 8.35 -23.91
CA CYS A 502 -1.32 7.40 -24.91
C CYS A 502 -0.22 7.08 -25.95
N PRO A 503 0.50 5.95 -25.84
CA PRO A 503 1.60 5.61 -26.74
C PRO A 503 1.24 5.63 -28.22
N ARG A 504 2.21 5.97 -29.07
CA ARG A 504 2.02 6.08 -30.54
C ARG A 504 1.76 4.77 -31.29
N ARG A 505 1.79 3.62 -30.60
CA ARG A 505 1.50 2.28 -31.14
C ARG A 505 0.15 1.84 -30.60
N ASP A 506 -0.76 1.35 -31.45
CA ASP A 506 -2.15 1.08 -31.09
C ASP A 506 -2.27 0.24 -29.79
N GLY A 507 -2.86 0.89 -28.79
CA GLY A 507 -2.82 0.49 -27.38
C GLY A 507 -3.49 1.55 -26.49
N ALA A 508 -3.70 1.21 -25.23
CA ALA A 508 -4.42 2.02 -24.24
C ALA A 508 -3.79 3.40 -23.95
N ALA A 509 -4.47 4.21 -23.14
CA ALA A 509 -3.75 5.14 -22.28
C ALA A 509 -2.88 4.30 -21.32
N GLU A 510 -1.56 4.47 -21.36
CA GLU A 510 -0.56 3.72 -20.60
C GLU A 510 -0.57 4.10 -19.12
N ASP A 511 -0.73 5.41 -18.83
CA ASP A 511 -0.64 5.99 -17.49
C ASP A 511 -1.46 7.32 -17.41
N ILE A 512 -1.74 7.76 -16.18
CA ILE A 512 -2.40 9.03 -15.86
C ILE A 512 -1.66 9.70 -14.71
N ILE A 513 -1.26 10.95 -14.89
CA ILE A 513 -0.64 11.79 -13.84
C ILE A 513 -1.65 12.82 -13.36
N ASN A 514 -1.85 12.93 -12.05
CA ASN A 514 -2.62 14.00 -11.46
C ASN A 514 -1.70 15.20 -11.14
N LEU A 515 -1.83 16.27 -11.91
CA LEU A 515 -0.90 17.41 -11.86
C LEU A 515 -0.94 18.16 -10.52
N LYS A 516 -2.06 18.10 -9.77
CA LYS A 516 -2.14 18.67 -8.40
C LYS A 516 -1.24 17.91 -7.41
N ARG A 517 -1.02 16.60 -7.60
CA ARG A 517 -0.24 15.69 -6.71
C ARG A 517 1.26 15.62 -7.03
N LEU A 518 1.71 16.35 -8.04
CA LEU A 518 3.14 16.45 -8.34
C LEU A 518 3.90 17.05 -7.14
N GLN A 519 5.13 16.62 -6.92
CA GLN A 519 6.08 17.19 -5.95
C GLN A 519 7.09 18.11 -6.62
N GLU A 520 7.54 17.75 -7.83
CA GLU A 520 8.38 18.59 -8.68
C GLU A 520 7.68 18.88 -10.01
N LEU A 521 7.84 20.12 -10.46
CA LEU A 521 7.44 20.65 -11.77
C LEU A 521 8.54 21.64 -12.12
N SER A 522 9.55 21.20 -12.86
CA SER A 522 10.76 21.98 -13.15
C SER A 522 11.17 21.87 -14.62
N ILE A 523 12.01 22.78 -15.09
CA ILE A 523 12.62 22.72 -16.42
C ILE A 523 14.09 22.37 -16.25
N ALA A 524 14.46 21.17 -16.65
CA ALA A 524 15.84 20.79 -16.93
C ALA A 524 16.20 21.16 -18.37
N SER A 525 17.48 21.07 -18.73
CA SER A 525 17.88 21.19 -20.13
C SER A 525 19.08 20.32 -20.46
N GLU A 526 18.98 19.59 -21.57
CA GLU A 526 20.04 18.75 -22.10
C GLU A 526 20.57 19.35 -23.41
N THR A 527 21.87 19.23 -23.64
CA THR A 527 22.53 19.70 -24.87
C THR A 527 22.79 18.50 -25.76
N GLU A 528 22.03 18.39 -26.85
CA GLU A 528 22.10 17.26 -27.78
C GLU A 528 22.46 17.80 -29.17
N ASN A 529 23.54 17.28 -29.77
CA ASN A 529 24.02 17.72 -31.10
C ASN A 529 24.21 19.25 -31.22
N GLN A 530 24.78 19.88 -30.19
CA GLN A 530 24.96 21.34 -30.02
C GLN A 530 23.66 22.16 -29.86
N GLU A 531 22.48 21.57 -29.99
CA GLU A 531 21.22 22.24 -29.67
C GLU A 531 20.86 22.07 -28.19
N LYS A 532 20.57 23.18 -27.51
CA LYS A 532 19.94 23.16 -26.19
C LYS A 532 18.46 22.82 -26.34
N LYS A 533 18.03 21.73 -25.70
CA LYS A 533 16.63 21.30 -25.58
C LYS A 533 16.19 21.42 -24.13
N ASP A 534 15.06 22.09 -23.90
CA ASP A 534 14.47 22.19 -22.57
C ASP A 534 13.54 20.97 -22.33
N ILE A 535 13.54 20.46 -21.10
CA ILE A 535 12.88 19.22 -20.69
C ILE A 535 12.06 19.51 -19.43
N LEU A 536 10.77 19.21 -19.47
CA LEU A 536 9.85 19.39 -18.36
C LEU A 536 9.89 18.14 -17.46
N VAL A 537 10.31 18.32 -16.21
CA VAL A 537 10.43 17.24 -15.21
C VAL A 537 9.20 17.26 -14.32
N LEU A 538 8.48 16.14 -14.29
CA LEU A 538 7.29 15.90 -13.47
C LEU A 538 7.60 14.79 -12.46
N VAL A 539 7.42 15.04 -11.17
CA VAL A 539 7.56 14.01 -10.13
C VAL A 539 6.24 13.78 -9.42
N GLU A 540 5.60 12.61 -9.57
CA GLU A 540 4.35 12.24 -8.87
C GLU A 540 4.56 11.01 -8.00
N ARG A 541 4.25 11.10 -6.70
CA ARG A 541 4.39 9.98 -5.72
C ARG A 541 5.76 9.27 -5.70
N GLY A 542 6.82 9.91 -6.22
CA GLY A 542 8.16 9.32 -6.36
C GLY A 542 8.42 8.63 -7.71
N ARG A 543 7.46 8.66 -8.65
CA ARG A 543 7.68 8.42 -10.09
C ARG A 543 8.21 9.72 -10.71
N THR A 544 9.28 9.67 -11.50
CA THR A 544 9.76 10.81 -12.29
C THR A 544 9.51 10.55 -13.77
N LEU A 545 8.87 11.52 -14.43
CA LEU A 545 8.63 11.55 -15.87
C LEU A 545 9.32 12.79 -16.45
N HIS A 546 10.11 12.59 -17.51
CA HIS A 546 10.66 13.68 -18.30
C HIS A 546 9.80 13.85 -19.56
N LEU A 547 9.43 15.07 -19.90
CA LEU A 547 8.69 15.42 -21.12
C LEU A 547 9.51 16.38 -21.99
N GLN A 548 9.53 16.13 -23.29
CA GLN A 548 10.20 16.97 -24.29
C GLN A 548 9.21 17.28 -25.43
N GLY A 549 9.15 18.55 -25.84
CA GLY A 549 8.38 18.99 -27.01
C GLY A 549 8.98 18.52 -28.34
N VAL A 550 8.18 18.52 -29.40
CA VAL A 550 8.67 18.25 -30.76
C VAL A 550 9.54 19.41 -31.26
N GLY A 551 9.23 20.64 -30.83
CA GLY A 551 10.01 21.86 -31.05
C GLY A 551 10.04 22.74 -29.80
N ARG A 552 10.07 24.07 -29.99
CA ARG A 552 10.11 25.07 -28.92
C ARG A 552 8.75 25.71 -28.66
N SER A 553 7.91 25.93 -29.68
CA SER A 553 6.59 26.55 -29.46
C SER A 553 5.63 25.59 -28.76
N ASP A 554 5.58 24.32 -29.17
CA ASP A 554 4.72 23.32 -28.53
C ASP A 554 5.16 23.03 -27.09
N PHE A 555 6.47 22.97 -26.82
CA PHE A 555 7.01 22.86 -25.46
C PHE A 555 6.52 24.00 -24.56
N SER A 556 6.62 25.25 -25.03
CA SER A 556 6.19 26.44 -24.28
C SER A 556 4.68 26.42 -23.97
N LEU A 557 3.87 26.00 -24.95
CA LEU A 557 2.42 25.87 -24.81
C LEU A 557 2.02 24.75 -23.84
N TRP A 558 2.63 23.57 -23.98
CA TRP A 558 2.45 22.44 -23.07
C TRP A 558 2.87 22.79 -21.64
N PHE A 559 4.01 23.46 -21.47
CA PHE A 559 4.48 23.92 -20.15
C PHE A 559 3.49 24.87 -19.50
N SER A 560 2.99 25.88 -20.22
CA SER A 560 2.03 26.86 -19.68
C SER A 560 0.72 26.20 -19.22
N ASP A 561 0.18 25.26 -19.99
CA ASP A 561 -1.08 24.60 -19.65
C ASP A 561 -0.91 23.55 -18.54
N ILE A 562 0.18 22.78 -18.55
CA ILE A 562 0.52 21.84 -17.46
C ILE A 562 0.74 22.62 -16.15
N GLN A 563 1.40 23.78 -16.19
CA GLN A 563 1.59 24.63 -15.01
C GLN A 563 0.25 25.16 -14.47
N ARG A 564 -0.65 25.64 -15.33
CA ARG A 564 -1.99 26.11 -14.93
C ARG A 564 -2.82 24.98 -14.30
N ALA A 565 -2.80 23.79 -14.91
CA ALA A 565 -3.48 22.60 -14.41
C ALA A 565 -2.90 22.07 -13.08
N ALA A 566 -1.57 22.14 -12.90
CA ALA A 566 -0.88 21.81 -11.64
C ALA A 566 -1.27 22.74 -10.47
N GLY A 567 -1.70 23.98 -10.77
CA GLY A 567 -2.44 24.84 -9.86
C GLY A 567 -1.63 25.90 -9.11
N GLY A 568 -2.38 26.85 -8.55
CA GLY A 568 -1.92 28.01 -7.78
C GLY A 568 -2.98 29.14 -7.77
N GLU A 569 -3.71 29.30 -8.87
CA GLU A 569 -4.64 30.42 -9.08
C GLU A 569 -6.05 30.20 -8.50
N GLY A 570 -6.49 28.93 -8.35
CA GLY A 570 -7.77 28.57 -7.75
C GLY A 570 -7.72 28.61 -6.21
N ASN A 571 -8.78 29.10 -5.58
CA ASN A 571 -8.82 29.36 -4.14
C ASN A 571 -9.68 28.34 -3.36
N ALA A 572 -10.36 27.41 -4.04
CA ALA A 572 -11.09 26.30 -3.40
C ALA A 572 -10.13 25.19 -2.93
N LEU A 573 -10.51 24.45 -1.87
CA LEU A 573 -9.63 23.46 -1.23
C LEU A 573 -9.17 22.33 -2.18
N ARG A 574 -10.04 21.92 -3.09
CA ARG A 574 -9.79 20.88 -4.13
C ARG A 574 -8.87 21.33 -5.27
N GLU A 575 -8.65 22.63 -5.43
CA GLU A 575 -7.89 23.23 -6.54
C GLU A 575 -6.43 23.55 -6.17
N GLN A 576 -6.10 23.43 -4.88
CA GLN A 576 -4.75 23.60 -4.34
C GLN A 576 -3.77 22.55 -4.86
N GLN A 577 -2.48 22.89 -4.80
CA GLN A 577 -1.41 21.91 -4.97
C GLN A 577 -1.41 20.95 -3.76
N LEU A 578 -1.40 19.64 -3.98
CA LEU A 578 -1.57 18.60 -2.96
C LEU A 578 -0.27 17.81 -2.71
N SER A 579 0.00 17.51 -1.44
CA SER A 579 1.12 16.66 -1.04
C SER A 579 0.81 15.17 -1.25
N ARG A 580 1.77 14.30 -0.89
CA ARG A 580 1.63 12.83 -0.96
C ARG A 580 0.39 12.30 -0.21
N ASN A 581 -0.04 13.03 0.82
CA ASN A 581 -1.10 12.64 1.75
C ASN A 581 -2.49 13.21 1.37
N ASP A 582 -2.65 13.75 0.15
CA ASP A 582 -3.87 14.43 -0.32
C ASP A 582 -4.28 15.63 0.54
N ILE A 583 -3.30 16.42 1.00
CA ILE A 583 -3.47 17.65 1.80
C ILE A 583 -2.84 18.82 1.03
N PRO A 584 -3.41 20.05 1.04
CA PRO A 584 -2.77 21.22 0.43
C PRO A 584 -1.35 21.46 0.93
N ILE A 585 -0.40 21.67 0.03
CA ILE A 585 1.04 21.80 0.36
C ILE A 585 1.32 23.00 1.29
N ILE A 586 0.53 24.07 1.20
CA ILE A 586 0.56 25.20 2.15
C ILE A 586 0.22 24.74 3.57
N VAL A 587 -0.82 23.91 3.75
CA VAL A 587 -1.21 23.37 5.06
C VAL A 587 -0.12 22.44 5.57
N ASP A 588 0.29 21.47 4.75
CA ASP A 588 1.29 20.46 5.12
C ASP A 588 2.62 21.12 5.55
N SER A 589 3.13 22.05 4.73
CA SER A 589 4.37 22.80 5.01
C SER A 589 4.27 23.66 6.27
N CYS A 590 3.18 24.40 6.45
CA CYS A 590 2.96 25.24 7.64
C CYS A 590 2.84 24.39 8.91
N LEU A 591 1.98 23.36 8.91
CA LEU A 591 1.80 22.45 10.06
C LEU A 591 3.12 21.80 10.45
N ALA A 592 3.89 21.33 9.46
CA ALA A 592 5.08 20.54 9.72
C ALA A 592 6.30 21.42 10.09
N PHE A 593 6.40 22.67 9.58
CA PHE A 593 7.33 23.68 10.11
C PHE A 593 6.99 24.06 11.55
N ILE A 594 5.71 24.27 11.86
CA ILE A 594 5.25 24.61 13.21
C ILE A 594 5.44 23.43 14.18
N THR A 595 5.30 22.19 13.71
CA THR A 595 5.60 20.98 14.49
C THR A 595 7.09 20.91 14.84
N GLN A 596 7.98 21.18 13.87
CA GLN A 596 9.43 21.12 14.06
C GLN A 596 10.02 22.26 14.91
N TYR A 597 9.52 23.49 14.78
CA TYR A 597 10.12 24.68 15.41
C TYR A 597 9.23 25.42 16.41
N GLY A 598 7.92 25.14 16.43
CA GLY A 598 6.93 25.95 17.13
C GLY A 598 6.31 25.34 18.38
N LEU A 599 6.40 24.02 18.61
CA LEU A 599 5.64 23.36 19.69
C LEU A 599 6.05 23.79 21.12
N GLY A 600 7.25 24.32 21.31
CA GLY A 600 7.69 24.96 22.57
C GLY A 600 7.47 26.48 22.63
N HIS A 601 6.94 27.12 21.58
CA HIS A 601 6.84 28.59 21.49
C HIS A 601 5.62 29.12 22.26
N GLU A 602 5.88 29.81 23.37
CA GLU A 602 4.86 30.42 24.22
C GLU A 602 3.87 31.28 23.41
N GLY A 603 2.56 31.06 23.58
CA GLY A 603 1.51 31.80 22.88
C GLY A 603 1.44 31.53 21.38
N ILE A 604 1.90 30.38 20.89
CA ILE A 604 1.77 30.00 19.48
C ILE A 604 0.30 30.04 19.01
N TYR A 605 0.07 30.38 17.74
CA TYR A 605 -1.24 30.72 17.17
C TYR A 605 -1.96 31.94 17.79
N ARG A 606 -1.62 32.38 19.00
CA ARG A 606 -2.17 33.58 19.67
C ARG A 606 -1.37 34.85 19.35
N LYS A 607 -0.04 34.76 19.32
CA LYS A 607 0.85 35.82 18.82
C LYS A 607 0.64 35.97 17.31
N ASN A 608 0.56 37.21 16.82
CA ASN A 608 0.34 37.52 15.39
C ASN A 608 1.65 37.97 14.75
N GLY A 609 1.86 37.61 13.49
CA GLY A 609 3.03 37.97 12.70
C GLY A 609 2.92 39.35 12.04
N SER A 610 3.90 39.66 11.19
CA SER A 610 3.90 40.92 10.43
C SER A 610 2.97 40.83 9.23
N ARG A 611 1.93 41.69 9.18
CA ARG A 611 0.93 41.71 8.10
C ARG A 611 1.53 41.77 6.68
N THR A 612 2.68 42.42 6.52
CA THR A 612 3.38 42.48 5.21
C THR A 612 4.08 41.16 4.87
N ARG A 613 4.77 40.53 5.82
CA ARG A 613 5.44 39.23 5.63
C ARG A 613 4.42 38.10 5.44
N ILE A 614 3.34 38.10 6.22
CA ILE A 614 2.19 37.18 6.06
C ILE A 614 1.56 37.33 4.67
N LYS A 615 1.45 38.56 4.13
CA LYS A 615 0.97 38.74 2.76
C LYS A 615 1.96 38.16 1.74
N LEU A 616 3.24 38.53 1.81
CA LEU A 616 4.25 38.06 0.87
C LEU A 616 4.33 36.52 0.85
N LEU A 617 4.39 35.88 2.01
CA LEU A 617 4.46 34.42 2.13
C LEU A 617 3.18 33.73 1.63
N MET A 618 1.99 34.33 1.86
CA MET A 618 0.73 33.83 1.29
C MET A 618 0.70 33.98 -0.24
N ASP A 619 1.19 35.10 -0.78
CA ASP A 619 1.25 35.35 -2.22
C ASP A 619 2.27 34.41 -2.89
N GLU A 620 3.36 34.05 -2.22
CA GLU A 620 4.32 33.01 -2.63
C GLU A 620 3.71 31.61 -2.62
N PHE A 621 3.01 31.21 -1.55
CA PHE A 621 2.32 29.92 -1.49
C PHE A 621 1.20 29.80 -2.54
N ARG A 622 0.44 30.88 -2.79
CA ARG A 622 -0.56 30.91 -3.87
C ARG A 622 0.10 30.79 -5.24
N LYS A 623 1.21 31.49 -5.47
CA LYS A 623 1.94 31.41 -6.74
C LYS A 623 2.46 29.99 -7.03
N ASP A 624 3.18 29.38 -6.09
CA ASP A 624 3.71 28.02 -6.26
C ASP A 624 4.16 27.37 -4.92
N ALA A 625 3.22 26.78 -4.20
CA ALA A 625 3.44 26.22 -2.86
C ALA A 625 4.59 25.19 -2.76
N ARG A 626 4.87 24.41 -3.82
CA ARG A 626 5.95 23.39 -3.78
C ARG A 626 7.36 23.98 -3.74
N ASN A 627 7.52 25.20 -4.24
CA ASN A 627 8.80 25.90 -4.25
C ASN A 627 9.04 26.75 -2.99
N VAL A 628 8.00 26.97 -2.16
CA VAL A 628 8.14 27.62 -0.85
C VAL A 628 8.84 26.68 0.13
N LYS A 629 10.01 27.07 0.63
CA LYS A 629 10.82 26.26 1.55
C LYS A 629 11.01 27.01 2.87
N LEU A 630 10.07 26.79 3.80
CA LEU A 630 10.09 27.39 5.14
C LEU A 630 11.38 27.02 5.89
N ARG A 631 12.02 28.01 6.50
CA ARG A 631 13.32 27.90 7.18
C ARG A 631 13.37 28.81 8.39
N ILE A 632 13.92 28.31 9.49
CA ILE A 632 14.16 29.11 10.69
C ILE A 632 15.19 30.21 10.41
N GLY A 633 14.97 31.41 10.93
CA GLY A 633 15.77 32.61 10.63
C GLY A 633 15.28 33.40 9.41
N ASP A 634 14.93 32.72 8.33
CA ASP A 634 14.28 33.35 7.15
C ASP A 634 12.79 33.64 7.43
N HIS A 635 12.11 32.74 8.15
CA HIS A 635 10.67 32.78 8.44
C HIS A 635 10.41 32.80 9.96
N PHE A 636 9.46 33.62 10.40
CA PHE A 636 9.02 33.69 11.80
C PHE A 636 7.85 32.75 12.07
N ILE A 637 7.83 32.13 13.25
CA ILE A 637 6.79 31.16 13.65
C ILE A 637 5.40 31.82 13.62
N GLU A 638 5.29 33.05 14.10
CA GLU A 638 4.04 33.82 14.10
C GLU A 638 3.51 34.06 12.68
N ASP A 639 4.39 34.42 11.73
CA ASP A 639 3.99 34.65 10.33
C ASP A 639 3.43 33.36 9.71
N VAL A 640 4.09 32.21 9.94
CA VAL A 640 3.64 30.90 9.42
C VAL A 640 2.32 30.48 10.08
N THR A 641 2.15 30.71 11.39
CA THR A 641 0.88 30.42 12.08
C THR A 641 -0.27 31.29 11.59
N ASP A 642 0.00 32.55 11.22
CA ASP A 642 -0.99 33.44 10.63
C ASP A 642 -1.29 33.09 9.18
N VAL A 643 -0.32 32.67 8.36
CA VAL A 643 -0.57 32.14 7.01
C VAL A 643 -1.49 30.92 7.06
N LEU A 644 -1.27 29.98 7.98
CA LEU A 644 -2.13 28.80 8.14
C LEU A 644 -3.57 29.17 8.54
N LYS A 645 -3.75 29.99 9.59
CA LYS A 645 -5.08 30.49 10.00
C LYS A 645 -5.76 31.27 8.87
N ARG A 646 -4.99 32.06 8.11
CA ARG A 646 -5.47 32.88 7.00
C ARG A 646 -5.92 32.02 5.81
N PHE A 647 -5.21 30.94 5.49
CA PHE A 647 -5.59 30.00 4.43
C PHE A 647 -7.00 29.45 4.64
N PHE A 648 -7.28 28.86 5.81
CA PHE A 648 -8.61 28.32 6.12
C PHE A 648 -9.72 29.38 6.15
N ARG A 649 -9.38 30.63 6.46
CA ARG A 649 -10.32 31.75 6.46
C ARG A 649 -10.56 32.37 5.08
N GLU A 650 -9.68 32.14 4.10
CA GLU A 650 -9.77 32.75 2.77
C GLU A 650 -10.20 31.76 1.67
N VAL A 651 -10.09 30.44 1.86
CA VAL A 651 -10.58 29.39 0.93
C VAL A 651 -12.07 29.51 0.60
N ASP A 652 -12.48 29.22 -0.64
CA ASP A 652 -13.83 29.53 -1.17
C ASP A 652 -15.01 28.85 -0.44
N ASP A 653 -14.77 27.72 0.23
CA ASP A 653 -15.72 26.99 1.08
C ASP A 653 -14.95 26.52 2.34
N PRO A 654 -15.47 26.72 3.57
CA PRO A 654 -14.82 26.26 4.80
C PRO A 654 -14.49 24.76 4.77
N VAL A 655 -13.44 24.34 5.49
CA VAL A 655 -13.02 22.92 5.50
C VAL A 655 -14.12 21.98 6.02
N PHE A 656 -15.02 22.48 6.87
CA PHE A 656 -16.20 21.79 7.38
C PHE A 656 -17.40 21.73 6.42
N MET A 657 -17.32 22.40 5.27
CA MET A 657 -18.36 22.71 4.28
C MET A 657 -19.51 23.58 4.81
N ALA A 658 -19.85 24.64 4.08
CA ALA A 658 -20.95 25.54 4.45
C ALA A 658 -22.31 24.81 4.51
N ASP A 659 -22.57 23.92 3.56
CA ASP A 659 -23.84 23.16 3.47
C ASP A 659 -24.05 22.20 4.66
N LEU A 660 -22.98 21.72 5.30
CA LEU A 660 -23.04 20.81 6.45
C LEU A 660 -23.12 21.56 7.79
N HIS A 661 -22.98 22.89 7.79
CA HIS A 661 -22.95 23.71 9.00
C HIS A 661 -24.15 23.53 9.96
N PRO A 662 -25.41 23.34 9.47
CA PRO A 662 -26.53 23.02 10.36
C PRO A 662 -26.36 21.69 11.10
N LEU A 663 -25.89 20.64 10.40
CA LEU A 663 -25.66 19.31 10.99
C LEU A 663 -24.57 19.38 12.06
N TRP A 664 -23.51 20.17 11.81
CA TRP A 664 -22.48 20.47 12.80
C TRP A 664 -23.04 21.15 14.05
N GLN A 665 -23.91 22.15 13.90
CA GLN A 665 -24.55 22.82 15.04
C GLN A 665 -25.50 21.91 15.81
N ASP A 666 -26.29 21.07 15.15
CA ASP A 666 -27.19 20.12 15.82
C ASP A 666 -26.44 18.99 16.53
N ALA A 667 -25.35 18.48 15.93
CA ALA A 667 -24.42 17.61 16.64
C ALA A 667 -23.84 18.30 17.89
N ALA A 668 -23.41 19.56 17.77
CA ALA A 668 -22.89 20.35 18.89
C ALA A 668 -23.91 20.54 20.03
N ARG A 669 -25.22 20.50 19.75
CA ARG A 669 -26.29 20.60 20.76
C ARG A 669 -26.50 19.30 21.55
N ILE A 670 -26.04 18.15 21.07
CA ILE A 670 -26.17 16.86 21.78
C ILE A 670 -25.46 16.95 23.15
N PRO A 671 -26.17 16.74 24.28
CA PRO A 671 -25.58 16.94 25.61
C PRO A 671 -24.58 15.83 25.96
N GLN A 672 -24.94 14.57 25.68
CA GLN A 672 -24.11 13.41 25.99
C GLN A 672 -22.87 13.39 25.08
N LYS A 673 -21.68 13.28 25.68
CA LYS A 673 -20.40 13.44 24.94
C LYS A 673 -20.21 12.35 23.88
N ARG A 674 -20.60 11.11 24.14
CA ARG A 674 -20.30 9.98 23.25
C ARG A 674 -21.08 10.06 21.94
N ALA A 675 -22.42 10.12 22.01
CA ALA A 675 -23.28 10.30 20.85
C ALA A 675 -22.95 11.59 20.05
N ARG A 676 -22.44 12.63 20.71
CA ARG A 676 -21.94 13.83 20.03
C ARG A 676 -20.68 13.56 19.20
N LEU A 677 -19.68 12.87 19.78
CA LEU A 677 -18.46 12.49 19.05
C LEU A 677 -18.77 11.49 17.92
N ASP A 678 -19.65 10.52 18.16
CA ASP A 678 -20.11 9.58 17.12
C ASP A 678 -20.84 10.32 15.98
N CYS A 679 -21.67 11.33 16.29
CA CYS A 679 -22.29 12.17 15.27
C CYS A 679 -21.26 12.97 14.45
N TYR A 680 -20.23 13.54 15.10
CA TYR A 680 -19.13 14.19 14.37
C TYR A 680 -18.39 13.21 13.44
N LYS A 681 -18.19 11.93 13.84
CA LYS A 681 -17.58 10.91 12.96
C LYS A 681 -18.37 10.73 11.67
N GLU A 682 -19.68 10.60 11.75
CA GLU A 682 -20.52 10.42 10.55
C GLU A 682 -20.46 11.65 9.63
N ILE A 683 -20.51 12.87 10.18
CA ILE A 683 -20.36 14.08 9.35
C ILE A 683 -18.96 14.10 8.70
N ILE A 684 -17.89 13.75 9.42
CA ILE A 684 -16.52 13.65 8.86
C ILE A 684 -16.43 12.59 7.75
N ARG A 685 -17.14 11.46 7.87
CA ARG A 685 -17.20 10.42 6.84
C ARG A 685 -17.86 10.92 5.55
N THR A 686 -18.86 11.80 5.64
CA THR A 686 -19.48 12.45 4.47
C THR A 686 -18.61 13.52 3.79
N LEU A 687 -17.61 14.09 4.47
CA LEU A 687 -16.74 15.11 3.88
C LEU A 687 -15.95 14.57 2.66
N PRO A 688 -15.75 15.38 1.61
CA PRO A 688 -14.84 15.07 0.50
C PRO A 688 -13.44 14.70 1.01
N ARG A 689 -12.75 13.79 0.29
CA ARG A 689 -11.45 13.23 0.69
C ARG A 689 -10.44 14.29 1.15
N VAL A 690 -10.28 15.38 0.38
CA VAL A 690 -9.33 16.47 0.69
C VAL A 690 -9.75 17.27 1.93
N ASN A 691 -11.05 17.53 2.13
CA ASN A 691 -11.56 18.15 3.35
C ASN A 691 -11.25 17.28 4.57
N ARG A 692 -11.54 15.97 4.48
CA ARG A 692 -11.30 15.01 5.57
C ARG A 692 -9.82 14.86 5.93
N THR A 693 -8.92 14.68 4.95
CA THR A 693 -7.47 14.57 5.18
C THR A 693 -6.88 15.86 5.75
N THR A 694 -7.28 17.01 5.22
CA THR A 694 -6.82 18.34 5.68
C THR A 694 -7.29 18.62 7.11
N LEU A 695 -8.54 18.30 7.43
CA LEU A 695 -9.09 18.43 8.78
C LEU A 695 -8.36 17.47 9.75
N ALA A 696 -8.18 16.20 9.39
CA ALA A 696 -7.47 15.22 10.21
C ALA A 696 -6.04 15.68 10.54
N ALA A 697 -5.28 16.14 9.56
CA ALA A 697 -3.92 16.63 9.76
C ALA A 697 -3.86 17.89 10.64
N LEU A 698 -4.79 18.83 10.46
CA LEU A 698 -4.88 20.01 11.32
C LEU A 698 -5.20 19.64 12.77
N ILE A 699 -6.21 18.80 13.01
CA ILE A 699 -6.60 18.39 14.37
C ILE A 699 -5.49 17.54 15.01
N SER A 700 -4.83 16.66 14.25
CA SER A 700 -3.64 15.89 14.69
C SER A 700 -2.48 16.79 15.14
N HIS A 701 -2.28 17.92 14.45
CA HIS A 701 -1.30 18.93 14.86
C HIS A 701 -1.75 19.71 16.10
N LEU A 702 -2.99 20.21 16.14
CA LEU A 702 -3.50 20.95 17.31
C LEU A 702 -3.56 20.07 18.57
N TYR A 703 -3.78 18.76 18.43
CA TYR A 703 -3.64 17.78 19.50
C TYR A 703 -2.21 17.73 20.06
N ARG A 704 -1.17 17.73 19.21
CA ARG A 704 0.24 17.85 19.66
C ARG A 704 0.52 19.21 20.32
N VAL A 705 -0.03 20.31 19.79
CA VAL A 705 0.16 21.65 20.38
C VAL A 705 -0.36 21.70 21.81
N GLN A 706 -1.57 21.22 22.09
CA GLN A 706 -2.13 21.25 23.45
C GLN A 706 -1.45 20.23 24.39
N LYS A 707 -0.93 19.11 23.88
CA LYS A 707 -0.07 18.21 24.69
C LYS A 707 1.21 18.89 25.18
N CYS A 708 1.70 19.91 24.47
CA CYS A 708 2.84 20.75 24.89
C CYS A 708 2.43 22.04 25.63
N ALA A 709 1.18 22.14 26.13
CA ALA A 709 0.66 23.35 26.78
C ALA A 709 1.46 23.82 28.00
N ASP A 710 2.13 22.93 28.73
CA ASP A 710 2.99 23.30 29.87
C ASP A 710 4.19 24.17 29.44
N LEU A 711 4.65 24.03 28.19
CA LEU A 711 5.66 24.90 27.59
C LEU A 711 5.00 26.09 26.87
N ASN A 712 4.07 25.82 25.94
CA ASN A 712 3.60 26.82 24.99
C ASN A 712 2.37 27.63 25.46
N GLN A 713 1.76 27.29 26.59
CA GLN A 713 0.59 27.95 27.19
C GLN A 713 -0.71 27.90 26.35
N MET A 714 -0.81 26.97 25.39
CA MET A 714 -1.94 26.85 24.46
C MET A 714 -2.75 25.56 24.66
N CYS A 715 -3.60 25.54 25.69
CA CYS A 715 -4.58 24.48 25.90
C CYS A 715 -5.65 24.43 24.78
N THR A 716 -6.40 23.32 24.71
CA THR A 716 -7.46 23.10 23.70
C THR A 716 -8.45 24.26 23.58
N LYS A 717 -8.88 24.85 24.70
CA LYS A 717 -9.82 25.99 24.68
C LYS A 717 -9.25 27.20 23.95
N ASN A 718 -7.99 27.54 24.22
CA ASN A 718 -7.30 28.67 23.59
C ASN A 718 -7.14 28.45 22.08
N LEU A 719 -6.78 27.22 21.66
CA LEU A 719 -6.67 26.87 20.24
C LEU A 719 -8.03 26.92 19.54
N SER A 720 -9.08 26.41 20.17
CA SER A 720 -10.44 26.33 19.60
C SER A 720 -11.03 27.72 19.35
N LEU A 721 -10.84 28.65 20.29
CA LEU A 721 -11.23 30.07 20.14
C LEU A 721 -10.49 30.77 18.98
N LEU A 722 -9.25 30.37 18.68
CA LEU A 722 -8.43 30.97 17.61
C LEU A 722 -8.72 30.35 16.23
N PHE A 723 -9.06 29.06 16.19
CA PHE A 723 -9.25 28.32 14.93
C PHE A 723 -10.70 28.28 14.44
N ALA A 724 -11.71 28.16 15.31
CA ALA A 724 -13.11 28.09 14.88
C ALA A 724 -13.56 29.24 13.94
N PRO A 725 -13.15 30.51 14.15
CA PRO A 725 -13.47 31.61 13.22
C PRO A 725 -12.82 31.48 11.84
N SER A 726 -11.72 30.72 11.72
CA SER A 726 -11.08 30.44 10.43
C SER A 726 -11.68 29.19 9.78
N LEU A 727 -11.89 28.11 10.53
CA LEU A 727 -12.31 26.82 9.97
C LEU A 727 -13.78 26.75 9.55
N PHE A 728 -14.66 27.46 10.27
CA PHE A 728 -16.07 27.64 9.90
C PHE A 728 -16.32 29.00 9.22
N GLN A 729 -15.27 29.82 9.02
CA GLN A 729 -15.34 31.17 8.45
C GLN A 729 -16.32 32.15 9.14
N THR A 730 -16.78 31.80 10.35
CA THR A 730 -17.68 32.65 11.13
C THR A 730 -16.97 33.91 11.63
N HIS A 731 -17.71 35.02 11.75
CA HIS A 731 -17.19 36.30 12.25
C HIS A 731 -16.91 36.32 13.77
N GLY A 732 -16.39 35.23 14.34
CA GLY A 732 -15.95 35.14 15.74
C GLY A 732 -17.08 35.07 16.78
N LYS A 733 -18.28 34.64 16.41
CA LYS A 733 -19.48 34.60 17.29
C LYS A 733 -20.11 33.20 17.44
N GLY A 734 -19.37 32.15 17.10
CA GLY A 734 -19.87 30.78 17.08
C GLY A 734 -19.54 29.98 18.34
N GLU A 735 -20.47 29.89 19.30
CA GLU A 735 -20.28 29.05 20.50
C GLU A 735 -20.28 27.55 20.18
N HIS A 736 -21.13 27.11 19.23
CA HIS A 736 -21.19 25.73 18.77
C HIS A 736 -19.89 25.34 18.05
N GLU A 737 -19.39 26.24 17.21
CA GLU A 737 -18.21 26.12 16.36
C GLU A 737 -16.93 26.00 17.20
N VAL A 738 -16.81 26.79 18.27
CA VAL A 738 -15.73 26.65 19.26
C VAL A 738 -15.83 25.30 19.98
N LYS A 739 -17.03 24.89 20.41
CA LYS A 739 -17.25 23.59 21.08
C LYS A 739 -16.91 22.41 20.17
N ILE A 740 -17.22 22.48 18.86
CA ILE A 740 -16.88 21.43 17.89
C ILE A 740 -15.36 21.29 17.78
N VAL A 741 -14.62 22.39 17.58
CA VAL A 741 -13.14 22.33 17.48
C VAL A 741 -12.53 21.81 18.79
N GLU A 742 -13.09 22.19 19.93
CA GLU A 742 -12.67 21.74 21.27
C GLU A 742 -12.90 20.23 21.48
N ASP A 743 -14.10 19.72 21.19
CA ASP A 743 -14.39 18.29 21.20
C ASP A 743 -13.50 17.52 20.20
N LEU A 744 -13.24 18.06 19.00
CA LEU A 744 -12.42 17.38 17.98
C LEU A 744 -10.95 17.27 18.39
N ILE A 745 -10.37 18.31 18.99
CA ILE A 745 -8.99 18.28 19.48
C ILE A 745 -8.85 17.35 20.69
N ASP A 746 -9.67 17.53 21.73
CA ASP A 746 -9.56 16.73 22.97
C ASP A 746 -9.76 15.23 22.74
N ASN A 747 -10.51 14.86 21.70
CA ASN A 747 -10.90 13.48 21.42
C ASN A 747 -10.35 12.99 20.06
N TYR A 748 -9.31 13.65 19.53
CA TYR A 748 -8.69 13.37 18.22
C TYR A 748 -8.50 11.86 17.96
N LEU A 749 -7.83 11.16 18.89
CA LEU A 749 -7.55 9.72 18.78
C LEU A 749 -8.82 8.89 18.54
N HIS A 750 -9.90 9.23 19.26
CA HIS A 750 -11.17 8.53 19.12
C HIS A 750 -11.92 8.95 17.86
N VAL A 751 -11.99 10.24 17.53
CA VAL A 751 -12.80 10.76 16.40
C VAL A 751 -12.21 10.34 15.05
N PHE A 752 -10.89 10.30 14.93
CA PHE A 752 -10.20 9.96 13.68
C PHE A 752 -9.76 8.48 13.62
N ASP A 753 -10.26 7.63 14.52
CA ASP A 753 -10.04 6.19 14.56
C ASP A 753 -8.54 5.81 14.51
N ILE A 754 -7.73 6.44 15.38
CA ILE A 754 -6.27 6.28 15.45
C ILE A 754 -5.87 5.04 16.27
N ASP A 755 -4.92 4.25 15.77
CA ASP A 755 -4.38 3.07 16.44
C ASP A 755 -3.35 3.37 17.55
N GLU A 756 -3.02 2.32 18.33
CA GLU A 756 -2.12 2.43 19.49
C GLU A 756 -0.64 2.64 19.11
N GLU A 757 -0.22 2.23 17.90
CA GLU A 757 1.15 2.44 17.41
C GLU A 757 1.38 3.93 17.10
N HIS A 758 0.50 4.54 16.30
CA HIS A 758 0.51 5.96 16.02
C HIS A 758 0.26 6.81 17.28
N GLN A 759 -0.59 6.36 18.22
CA GLN A 759 -0.71 7.03 19.52
C GLN A 759 0.62 7.02 20.28
N THR A 760 1.27 5.86 20.39
CA THR A 760 2.56 5.71 21.08
C THR A 760 3.64 6.59 20.45
N GLN A 761 3.70 6.66 19.12
CA GLN A 761 4.60 7.59 18.42
C GLN A 761 4.31 9.05 18.80
N ILE A 762 3.05 9.49 18.81
CA ILE A 762 2.67 10.87 19.18
C ILE A 762 3.06 11.19 20.62
N GLU A 763 2.90 10.24 21.54
CA GLU A 763 3.27 10.43 22.95
C GLU A 763 4.79 10.48 23.14
N LEU A 764 5.57 9.71 22.37
CA LEU A 764 7.03 9.81 22.33
C LEU A 764 7.50 11.15 21.72
N GLU A 765 6.92 11.59 20.60
CA GLU A 765 7.20 12.90 19.99
C GLU A 765 7.00 14.05 20.99
N VAL A 766 5.84 14.05 21.67
CA VAL A 766 5.51 15.02 22.73
C VAL A 766 6.51 14.93 23.89
N SER A 767 6.82 13.71 24.37
CA SER A 767 7.74 13.50 25.50
C SER A 767 9.14 14.03 25.21
N LEU A 768 9.62 13.94 23.98
CA LEU A 768 10.91 14.50 23.57
C LEU A 768 10.88 16.03 23.64
N ILE A 769 9.83 16.66 23.09
CA ILE A 769 9.68 18.13 23.07
C ILE A 769 9.53 18.71 24.49
N THR A 770 8.76 18.05 25.36
CA THR A 770 8.55 18.53 26.73
C THR A 770 9.79 18.35 27.62
N THR A 771 10.64 17.36 27.33
CA THR A 771 11.82 17.04 28.15
C THR A 771 13.10 17.72 27.64
N TRP A 772 13.27 17.92 26.33
CA TRP A 772 14.47 18.50 25.71
C TRP A 772 14.17 19.86 25.09
N LYS A 773 14.57 20.95 25.76
CA LYS A 773 14.27 22.33 25.31
C LYS A 773 14.98 22.80 24.04
N ASP A 774 15.99 22.05 23.56
CA ASP A 774 16.88 22.48 22.46
C ASP A 774 16.92 21.50 21.26
N THR A 775 16.12 20.43 21.26
CA THR A 775 16.17 19.38 20.22
C THR A 775 15.22 19.68 19.05
N GLN A 776 15.75 19.86 17.85
CA GLN A 776 14.96 20.01 16.62
C GLN A 776 14.60 18.65 16.03
N LEU A 777 13.32 18.26 16.07
CA LEU A 777 12.80 17.02 15.48
C LEU A 777 12.60 17.16 13.95
N SER A 778 12.98 16.16 13.16
CA SER A 778 12.77 16.22 11.70
C SER A 778 11.33 15.88 11.32
N GLN A 779 10.91 16.43 10.17
CA GLN A 779 9.55 16.44 9.63
C GLN A 779 8.96 15.05 9.25
N ALA A 780 9.64 13.95 9.58
CA ALA A 780 9.33 12.59 9.12
C ALA A 780 9.44 11.52 10.22
N GLY A 781 9.59 11.92 11.49
CA GLY A 781 10.00 11.01 12.58
C GLY A 781 11.50 10.67 12.58
N ASP A 782 12.20 10.97 11.49
CA ASP A 782 13.65 10.76 11.37
C ASP A 782 14.48 11.59 12.36
N LEU A 783 15.44 10.96 13.05
CA LEU A 783 16.41 11.63 13.91
C LEU A 783 17.80 11.68 13.25
N ILE A 784 18.57 12.74 13.53
CA ILE A 784 19.97 12.82 13.11
C ILE A 784 20.83 12.25 14.25
N ILE A 785 21.60 11.19 13.96
CA ILE A 785 22.39 10.42 14.94
C ILE A 785 23.85 10.34 14.47
N GLU A 786 24.78 10.44 15.42
CA GLU A 786 26.20 10.14 15.17
C GLU A 786 26.48 8.64 15.33
N VAL A 787 27.05 8.04 14.29
CA VAL A 787 27.45 6.63 14.27
C VAL A 787 28.96 6.54 14.02
N TYR A 788 29.65 5.75 14.83
CA TYR A 788 31.11 5.67 14.80
C TYR A 788 31.58 4.34 14.18
N LEU A 789 32.52 4.37 13.25
CA LEU A 789 33.14 3.16 12.69
C LEU A 789 34.28 2.67 13.60
N GLU A 790 34.21 1.42 14.07
CA GLU A 790 35.05 0.76 15.07
C GLU A 790 35.11 1.41 16.48
N ARG A 791 35.33 2.73 16.57
CA ARG A 791 35.73 3.44 17.80
C ARG A 791 35.18 4.88 17.82
N LYS A 792 34.84 5.39 19.02
CA LYS A 792 34.32 6.77 19.29
C LYS A 792 35.37 7.88 19.05
N ASN A 793 35.86 8.01 17.82
CA ASN A 793 36.82 9.02 17.38
C ASN A 793 36.20 9.99 16.36
N PRO A 794 36.57 11.29 16.32
CA PRO A 794 36.06 12.24 15.33
C PRO A 794 36.27 11.78 13.88
N ASP A 795 37.46 11.26 13.55
CA ASP A 795 37.79 10.75 12.22
C ASP A 795 36.98 9.50 11.83
N CYS A 796 36.29 8.88 12.79
CA CYS A 796 35.46 7.68 12.63
C CYS A 796 33.95 7.98 12.71
N CYS A 797 33.55 9.21 13.03
CA CYS A 797 32.14 9.62 13.12
C CYS A 797 31.48 9.75 11.73
N ILE A 798 30.20 9.41 11.64
CA ILE A 798 29.31 9.66 10.52
C ILE A 798 27.99 10.19 11.07
N THR A 799 27.60 11.38 10.66
CA THR A 799 26.29 11.94 10.96
C THR A 799 25.27 11.37 9.96
N LEU A 800 24.34 10.54 10.44
CA LEU A 800 23.32 9.88 9.61
C LEU A 800 21.91 10.35 9.97
N LYS A 801 20.99 10.25 9.01
CA LYS A 801 19.56 10.45 9.22
C LYS A 801 18.89 9.08 9.37
N VAL A 802 18.40 8.78 10.56
CA VAL A 802 17.85 7.47 10.96
C VAL A 802 16.33 7.58 11.04
N SER A 803 15.61 6.85 10.20
CA SER A 803 14.14 6.84 10.20
C SER A 803 13.56 5.87 11.24
N PRO A 804 12.28 6.00 11.64
CA PRO A 804 11.61 5.03 12.50
C PRO A 804 11.65 3.61 11.92
N SER A 805 11.58 3.49 10.59
CA SER A 805 11.65 2.21 9.89
C SER A 805 13.05 1.60 9.80
N MET A 806 14.12 2.36 10.03
CA MET A 806 15.50 1.96 9.73
C MET A 806 15.99 0.85 10.66
N SER A 807 16.39 -0.27 10.04
CA SER A 807 16.93 -1.44 10.72
C SER A 807 18.44 -1.33 10.98
N ALA A 808 18.95 -2.10 11.94
CA ALA A 808 20.38 -2.15 12.26
C ALA A 808 21.22 -2.65 11.08
N GLU A 809 20.67 -3.50 10.21
CA GLU A 809 21.31 -3.92 8.96
C GLU A 809 21.45 -2.77 7.96
N GLU A 810 20.37 -2.03 7.70
CA GLU A 810 20.37 -0.88 6.78
C GLU A 810 21.36 0.20 7.21
N LEU A 811 21.40 0.53 8.50
CA LEU A 811 22.35 1.49 9.06
C LEU A 811 23.80 0.99 8.98
N THR A 812 24.05 -0.30 9.28
CA THR A 812 25.39 -0.90 9.14
C THR A 812 25.88 -0.79 7.69
N ASN A 813 25.04 -1.13 6.72
CA ASN A 813 25.36 -1.05 5.30
C ASN A 813 25.60 0.40 4.82
N GLN A 814 24.81 1.36 5.31
CA GLN A 814 24.98 2.79 4.99
C GLN A 814 26.31 3.35 5.54
N VAL A 815 26.70 2.97 6.76
CA VAL A 815 27.98 3.34 7.38
C VAL A 815 29.17 2.83 6.57
N LEU A 816 29.16 1.55 6.17
CA LEU A 816 30.23 0.93 5.40
C LEU A 816 30.37 1.56 4.01
N PHE A 817 29.23 1.80 3.33
CA PHE A 817 29.18 2.48 2.04
C PHE A 817 29.77 3.90 2.12
N MET A 818 29.33 4.72 3.09
CA MET A 818 29.81 6.10 3.24
C MET A 818 31.31 6.20 3.63
N ARG A 819 31.93 5.11 4.08
CA ARG A 819 33.37 5.04 4.36
C ARG A 819 34.19 4.36 3.25
N ASN A 820 33.56 3.95 2.15
CA ASN A 820 34.19 3.17 1.08
C ASN A 820 34.91 1.91 1.60
N VAL A 821 34.34 1.23 2.60
CA VAL A 821 34.85 -0.07 3.05
C VAL A 821 34.57 -1.08 1.93
N PRO A 822 35.58 -1.77 1.38
CA PRO A 822 35.39 -2.61 0.21
C PRO A 822 34.57 -3.87 0.54
N PRO A 823 33.76 -4.39 -0.41
CA PRO A 823 33.04 -5.67 -0.30
C PRO A 823 33.86 -6.93 0.06
N ALA A 824 35.20 -6.83 0.02
CA ALA A 824 36.11 -7.96 -0.05
C ALA A 824 36.96 -8.08 1.22
N GLU A 825 36.39 -8.65 2.29
CA GLU A 825 37.17 -9.43 3.26
C GLU A 825 36.28 -10.41 4.05
N ARG A 826 36.88 -11.22 4.93
CA ARG A 826 36.23 -12.41 5.53
C ARG A 826 35.36 -12.10 6.76
N ASP A 827 35.03 -10.84 7.01
CA ASP A 827 34.59 -10.36 8.32
C ASP A 827 33.10 -10.05 8.39
N VAL A 828 32.53 -10.15 9.59
CA VAL A 828 31.14 -9.80 9.89
C VAL A 828 31.10 -8.44 10.59
N TRP A 829 30.25 -7.53 10.14
CA TRP A 829 30.01 -6.22 10.77
C TRP A 829 28.62 -6.17 11.39
N MET A 830 28.49 -5.56 12.56
CA MET A 830 27.19 -5.24 13.18
C MET A 830 27.22 -3.85 13.84
N THR A 831 26.04 -3.24 13.99
CA THR A 831 25.83 -2.05 14.83
C THR A 831 25.71 -2.47 16.30
N PHE A 832 26.36 -1.73 17.18
CA PHE A 832 26.29 -1.88 18.62
C PHE A 832 25.79 -0.58 19.27
N GLU A 833 24.90 -0.74 20.26
CA GLU A 833 24.64 0.28 21.27
C GLU A 833 25.78 0.25 22.30
N VAL A 834 26.40 1.39 22.57
CA VAL A 834 27.50 1.52 23.54
C VAL A 834 27.15 2.55 24.60
N LEU A 835 27.19 2.14 25.88
CA LEU A 835 26.81 2.94 27.05
C LEU A 835 27.99 3.12 28.02
N GLU A 836 27.89 4.14 28.89
CA GLU A 836 28.87 4.42 29.97
C GLU A 836 30.33 4.51 29.46
N ASP A 837 30.51 5.14 28.29
CA ASP A 837 31.77 5.31 27.55
C ASP A 837 32.56 4.00 27.33
N GLY A 838 31.90 3.00 26.77
CA GLY A 838 32.53 1.72 26.39
C GLY A 838 32.72 0.75 27.55
N GLN A 839 31.90 0.87 28.60
CA GLN A 839 31.83 -0.13 29.68
C GLN A 839 30.78 -1.21 29.43
N LEU A 840 29.78 -0.92 28.59
CA LEU A 840 28.68 -1.81 28.23
C LEU A 840 28.39 -1.66 26.73
N GLU A 841 28.45 -2.76 25.97
CA GLU A 841 28.27 -2.79 24.52
C GLU A 841 27.27 -3.89 24.13
N ARG A 842 26.12 -3.54 23.54
CA ARG A 842 25.10 -4.49 23.09
C ARG A 842 25.04 -4.55 21.57
N PRO A 843 25.22 -5.71 20.92
CA PRO A 843 24.92 -5.86 19.49
C PRO A 843 23.43 -5.69 19.25
N LEU A 844 23.07 -4.97 18.18
CA LEU A 844 21.69 -4.88 17.70
C LEU A 844 21.43 -5.97 16.65
N LEU A 845 20.30 -6.67 16.77
CA LEU A 845 19.88 -7.69 15.81
C LEU A 845 19.51 -7.04 14.46
N PRO A 846 19.77 -7.68 13.30
CA PRO A 846 19.62 -7.06 11.97
C PRO A 846 18.31 -6.30 11.73
N ARG A 847 17.17 -6.85 12.18
CA ARG A 847 15.83 -6.25 12.00
C ARG A 847 15.43 -5.21 13.05
N GLN A 848 16.14 -5.08 14.18
CA GLN A 848 15.79 -4.11 15.24
C GLN A 848 15.83 -2.68 14.71
N LYS A 849 14.85 -1.87 15.11
CA LYS A 849 14.77 -0.45 14.71
C LYS A 849 15.77 0.36 15.51
N VAL A 850 16.68 1.02 14.81
CA VAL A 850 17.79 1.73 15.46
C VAL A 850 17.29 2.95 16.24
N LEU A 851 16.23 3.60 15.74
CA LEU A 851 15.64 4.77 16.40
C LEU A 851 15.00 4.43 17.75
N GLU A 852 14.20 3.35 17.82
CA GLU A 852 13.52 2.92 19.06
C GLU A 852 14.51 2.66 20.20
N GLU A 853 15.66 2.09 19.87
CA GLU A 853 16.72 1.78 20.83
C GLU A 853 17.49 3.03 21.26
N ALA A 854 17.88 3.89 20.30
CA ALA A 854 18.54 5.16 20.60
C ALA A 854 17.66 6.11 21.45
N LEU A 855 16.33 6.08 21.26
CA LEU A 855 15.39 6.84 22.07
C LEU A 855 15.30 6.37 23.53
N GLN A 856 15.73 5.14 23.87
CA GLN A 856 15.77 4.70 25.27
C GLN A 856 16.85 5.45 26.07
N TRP A 857 17.88 6.01 25.42
CA TRP A 857 18.94 6.75 26.11
C TRP A 857 18.42 8.02 26.79
N CYS A 858 17.32 8.59 26.31
CA CYS A 858 16.63 9.71 26.96
C CYS A 858 16.11 9.38 28.38
N LYS A 859 16.04 8.09 28.76
CA LYS A 859 15.70 7.62 30.11
C LYS A 859 16.93 7.44 31.03
N MET A 860 18.15 7.63 30.52
CA MET A 860 19.38 7.48 31.28
C MET A 860 19.75 8.75 32.05
N ALA A 861 20.47 8.59 33.17
CA ALA A 861 20.96 9.72 33.96
C ALA A 861 22.07 10.54 33.26
N ASP A 862 22.76 9.93 32.28
CA ASP A 862 23.67 10.61 31.36
C ASP A 862 23.54 10.01 29.94
N PRO A 863 22.68 10.61 29.09
CA PRO A 863 22.54 10.19 27.69
C PRO A 863 23.79 10.44 26.83
N SER A 864 24.70 11.32 27.23
CA SER A 864 25.90 11.66 26.43
C SER A 864 26.98 10.57 26.45
N SER A 865 26.91 9.68 27.45
CA SER A 865 27.70 8.45 27.52
C SER A 865 27.26 7.37 26.51
N ALA A 866 26.07 7.52 25.91
CA ALA A 866 25.49 6.58 24.94
C ALA A 866 25.79 6.97 23.48
N HIS A 867 26.06 5.99 22.62
CA HIS A 867 26.35 6.18 21.19
C HIS A 867 26.22 4.88 20.38
N LEU A 868 26.16 4.98 19.04
CA LEU A 868 26.22 3.83 18.13
C LEU A 868 27.64 3.60 17.60
N VAL A 869 28.06 2.34 17.55
CA VAL A 869 29.33 1.91 16.95
C VAL A 869 29.11 0.76 15.98
N VAL A 870 29.55 0.90 14.73
CA VAL A 870 29.61 -0.21 13.76
C VAL A 870 30.99 -0.85 13.83
N LYS A 871 31.08 -2.13 14.20
CA LYS A 871 32.37 -2.82 14.38
C LYS A 871 32.36 -4.26 13.85
N LYS A 872 33.56 -4.78 13.60
CA LYS A 872 33.81 -6.18 13.25
C LYS A 872 33.49 -7.10 14.43
N VAL A 873 33.00 -8.30 14.12
CA VAL A 873 32.65 -9.37 15.08
C VAL A 873 33.42 -10.64 14.70
N PRO A 874 33.96 -11.42 15.66
CA PRO A 874 34.68 -12.65 15.36
C PRO A 874 33.83 -13.68 14.61
N LYS A 875 34.50 -14.52 13.81
CA LYS A 875 33.88 -15.70 13.18
C LYS A 875 33.70 -16.83 14.20
N THR A 876 32.60 -16.74 14.94
CA THR A 876 31.97 -17.86 15.65
C THR A 876 30.72 -18.29 14.87
N ASP A 877 30.24 -19.52 15.05
CA ASP A 877 29.04 -20.06 14.38
C ASP A 877 27.72 -19.49 14.93
N LEU A 878 27.62 -18.16 14.87
CA LEU A 878 26.49 -17.36 15.32
C LEU A 878 25.20 -17.70 14.55
N LEU A 879 25.29 -17.97 13.25
CA LEU A 879 24.13 -18.03 12.33
C LEU A 879 24.22 -19.14 11.26
N THR A 880 25.12 -20.10 11.43
CA THR A 880 25.46 -21.14 10.42
C THR A 880 25.04 -22.57 10.80
N SER A 881 24.61 -22.81 12.04
CA SER A 881 24.20 -24.13 12.51
C SER A 881 22.71 -24.35 12.28
N TYR A 882 22.35 -25.27 11.38
CA TYR A 882 21.02 -25.87 11.35
C TYR A 882 20.88 -26.84 12.54
N HIS A 883 19.65 -26.95 13.08
CA HIS A 883 19.21 -27.89 14.12
C HIS A 883 20.19 -28.18 15.28
N SER A 884 20.02 -27.43 16.37
CA SER A 884 20.32 -27.91 17.72
C SER A 884 19.49 -27.17 18.76
N ASP A 885 18.92 -27.90 19.71
CA ASP A 885 18.33 -27.28 20.91
C ASP A 885 19.39 -26.49 21.65
N ILE A 886 19.04 -25.27 22.09
CA ILE A 886 19.99 -24.34 22.69
C ILE A 886 20.22 -24.71 24.17
N MET A 887 20.76 -25.89 24.40
CA MET A 887 21.11 -26.45 25.72
C MET A 887 22.49 -25.96 26.19
N LYS A 888 22.68 -24.64 26.27
CA LYS A 888 23.96 -24.06 26.69
C LYS A 888 24.11 -24.11 28.22
N VAL A 889 24.81 -25.13 28.73
CA VAL A 889 25.19 -25.24 30.15
C VAL A 889 26.63 -24.76 30.37
N GLY A 890 26.89 -24.06 31.47
CA GLY A 890 28.25 -23.69 31.87
C GLY A 890 28.36 -23.07 33.27
N LEU A 891 29.59 -22.93 33.75
CA LEU A 891 29.90 -22.37 35.07
C LEU A 891 30.29 -20.90 34.92
N LEU A 892 29.60 -19.99 35.61
CA LEU A 892 29.82 -18.54 35.53
C LEU A 892 30.01 -17.94 36.92
N ARG A 893 30.86 -16.91 37.02
CA ARG A 893 30.96 -16.09 38.24
C ARG A 893 29.91 -14.98 38.17
N CYS A 894 28.91 -15.06 39.04
CA CYS A 894 27.72 -14.23 39.01
C CYS A 894 27.61 -13.25 40.20
N ARG A 895 26.91 -12.13 39.99
CA ARG A 895 26.46 -11.20 41.04
C ARG A 895 25.12 -10.59 40.64
N GLU A 896 24.19 -10.50 41.59
CA GLU A 896 22.83 -9.94 41.40
C GLU A 896 22.71 -8.58 42.09
N GLU A 897 22.01 -7.63 41.48
CA GLU A 897 21.65 -6.34 42.08
C GLU A 897 20.16 -6.03 41.78
N PRO A 898 19.30 -5.82 42.80
CA PRO A 898 19.58 -5.95 44.24
C PRO A 898 19.78 -7.43 44.66
N PRO A 899 20.72 -7.73 45.57
CA PRO A 899 21.05 -9.10 45.97
C PRO A 899 19.91 -9.72 46.80
N LYS A 900 19.12 -10.60 46.19
CA LYS A 900 18.02 -11.30 46.86
C LYS A 900 18.39 -12.74 47.21
N LEU A 901 19.17 -13.41 46.37
CA LEU A 901 19.62 -14.80 46.57
C LEU A 901 21.13 -14.91 46.80
N LEU A 902 21.93 -14.16 46.05
CA LEU A 902 23.39 -14.16 46.19
C LEU A 902 23.81 -13.29 47.37
N GLN A 903 24.01 -13.91 48.54
CA GLN A 903 24.40 -13.20 49.75
C GLN A 903 25.77 -12.52 49.61
N GLY A 904 25.77 -11.18 49.65
CA GLY A 904 26.96 -10.34 49.72
C GLY A 904 27.48 -9.80 48.39
N ASN A 905 28.19 -8.67 48.45
CA ASN A 905 28.68 -7.91 47.28
C ASN A 905 29.91 -8.54 46.56
N LYS A 906 30.05 -9.87 46.58
CA LYS A 906 31.14 -10.62 45.93
C LYS A 906 30.56 -11.50 44.83
N PHE A 907 31.33 -11.71 43.76
CA PHE A 907 30.96 -12.66 42.71
C PHE A 907 31.04 -14.09 43.25
N GLN A 908 30.01 -14.90 42.99
CA GLN A 908 29.89 -16.30 43.38
C GLN A 908 29.91 -17.20 42.14
N GLU A 909 30.55 -18.36 42.22
CA GLU A 909 30.64 -19.31 41.10
C GLU A 909 29.40 -20.21 41.10
N ARG A 910 28.62 -20.20 40.01
CA ARG A 910 27.33 -20.89 39.88
C ARG A 910 27.13 -21.47 38.49
N THR A 911 26.34 -22.53 38.38
CA THR A 911 26.00 -23.16 37.09
C THR A 911 24.80 -22.47 36.48
N PHE A 912 24.88 -22.13 35.20
CA PHE A 912 23.76 -21.59 34.41
C PHE A 912 23.48 -22.49 33.22
N GLN A 913 22.22 -22.51 32.79
CA GLN A 913 21.74 -23.19 31.60
C GLN A 913 20.85 -22.26 30.78
N ILE A 914 20.99 -22.24 29.45
CA ILE A 914 19.93 -21.80 28.54
C ILE A 914 19.11 -23.04 28.14
N ARG A 915 17.79 -22.90 28.13
CA ARG A 915 16.78 -23.88 27.68
C ARG A 915 15.51 -23.10 27.32
N GLU A 916 14.84 -23.44 26.22
CA GLU A 916 13.50 -22.89 25.86
C GLU A 916 13.38 -21.35 25.96
N ASN A 917 14.36 -20.61 25.46
CA ASN A 917 14.43 -19.14 25.53
C ASN A 917 14.38 -18.55 26.96
N LYS A 918 14.71 -19.37 27.98
CA LYS A 918 14.96 -18.99 29.36
C LYS A 918 16.45 -19.13 29.71
N LEU A 919 16.92 -18.31 30.64
CA LEU A 919 18.14 -18.53 31.40
C LEU A 919 17.76 -19.12 32.76
N LEU A 920 18.42 -20.21 33.15
CA LEU A 920 18.20 -20.96 34.39
C LEU A 920 19.45 -20.88 35.27
N LEU A 921 19.27 -20.67 36.57
CA LEU A 921 20.29 -20.84 37.61
C LEU A 921 20.14 -22.24 38.22
N LEU A 922 21.20 -23.05 38.18
CA LEU A 922 21.21 -24.40 38.73
C LEU A 922 22.05 -24.48 40.02
N LYS A 923 21.57 -25.29 40.97
CA LYS A 923 22.23 -25.57 42.24
C LYS A 923 23.53 -26.35 42.07
N ASP A 924 23.52 -27.34 41.19
CA ASP A 924 24.68 -28.12 40.74
C ASP A 924 24.52 -28.52 39.25
N LYS A 925 25.31 -29.47 38.74
CA LYS A 925 25.21 -29.94 37.34
C LYS A 925 24.19 -31.07 37.11
N LYS A 926 23.42 -31.49 38.14
CA LYS A 926 22.47 -32.61 38.06
C LYS A 926 21.05 -32.27 38.52
N SER A 927 20.85 -31.11 39.15
CA SER A 927 19.54 -30.62 39.58
C SER A 927 18.63 -30.35 38.38
N ILE A 928 17.57 -31.16 38.24
CA ILE A 928 16.51 -30.99 37.23
C ILE A 928 15.72 -29.68 37.49
N LYS A 929 15.46 -29.38 38.77
CA LYS A 929 14.73 -28.17 39.19
C LYS A 929 15.69 -26.97 39.31
N PRO A 930 15.44 -25.82 38.67
CA PRO A 930 16.27 -24.63 38.78
C PRO A 930 16.04 -23.87 40.10
N GLU A 931 17.06 -23.16 40.61
CA GLU A 931 16.90 -22.22 41.74
C GLU A 931 16.15 -20.94 41.31
N LYS A 932 16.26 -20.56 40.03
CA LYS A 932 15.63 -19.38 39.45
C LYS A 932 15.64 -19.45 37.93
N GLU A 933 14.62 -18.90 37.29
CA GLU A 933 14.56 -18.70 35.84
C GLU A 933 14.35 -17.22 35.45
N TRP A 934 14.74 -16.88 34.23
CA TRP A 934 14.53 -15.58 33.60
C TRP A 934 14.21 -15.76 32.10
N SER A 935 13.10 -15.19 31.62
CA SER A 935 12.79 -15.18 30.18
C SER A 935 13.74 -14.23 29.42
N LEU A 936 14.37 -14.73 28.36
CA LEU A 936 15.36 -13.97 27.58
C LEU A 936 14.72 -12.99 26.60
N LYS A 937 13.47 -13.19 26.18
CA LYS A 937 12.77 -12.27 25.26
C LYS A 937 12.74 -10.82 25.77
N ASN A 938 12.65 -10.64 27.09
CA ASN A 938 12.47 -9.33 27.73
C ASN A 938 13.76 -8.81 28.42
N MET A 939 14.94 -9.29 28.02
CA MET A 939 16.22 -8.94 28.65
C MET A 939 17.22 -8.31 27.69
N LYS A 940 17.82 -7.18 28.08
CA LYS A 940 18.92 -6.55 27.34
C LYS A 940 20.26 -7.08 27.82
N ILE A 941 21.08 -7.57 26.89
CA ILE A 941 22.34 -8.25 27.18
C ILE A 941 23.49 -7.39 26.65
N TYR A 942 24.35 -6.93 27.56
CA TYR A 942 25.49 -6.07 27.27
C TYR A 942 26.79 -6.84 27.48
N ILE A 943 27.68 -6.80 26.50
CA ILE A 943 29.08 -7.20 26.67
C ILE A 943 29.75 -6.16 27.58
N GLY A 944 30.49 -6.62 28.58
CA GLY A 944 31.10 -5.77 29.61
C GLY A 944 30.36 -5.78 30.96
N ILE A 945 31.06 -5.28 31.99
CA ILE A 945 30.56 -5.07 33.35
C ILE A 945 31.14 -3.75 33.85
N ARG A 946 30.29 -2.92 34.47
CA ARG A 946 30.68 -1.61 35.04
C ARG A 946 31.89 -1.72 35.97
N ARG A 947 32.93 -0.90 35.75
CA ARG A 947 34.21 -0.95 36.50
C ARG A 947 34.02 -0.84 38.03
N LYS A 948 33.00 -0.12 38.48
CA LYS A 948 32.62 0.04 39.90
C LYS A 948 32.38 -1.28 40.65
N LEU A 949 32.01 -2.35 39.94
CA LEU A 949 31.63 -3.64 40.53
C LEU A 949 32.82 -4.56 40.86
N LYS A 950 34.04 -4.23 40.40
CA LYS A 950 35.28 -5.02 40.59
C LYS A 950 35.12 -6.49 40.15
N ALA A 951 34.78 -6.68 38.88
CA ALA A 951 34.62 -8.01 38.27
C ALA A 951 35.91 -8.86 38.39
N PRO A 952 35.81 -10.18 38.64
CA PRO A 952 36.96 -11.10 38.76
C PRO A 952 37.62 -11.43 37.40
N SER A 953 37.02 -11.01 36.29
CA SER A 953 37.49 -11.21 34.92
C SER A 953 37.12 -9.99 34.09
N ARG A 954 37.91 -9.69 33.04
CA ARG A 954 37.53 -8.70 32.02
C ARG A 954 36.51 -9.25 31.03
N TRP A 955 36.39 -10.58 30.96
CA TRP A 955 35.46 -11.30 30.10
C TRP A 955 34.13 -11.46 30.83
N GLY A 956 33.31 -10.42 30.79
CA GLY A 956 32.02 -10.42 31.45
C GLY A 956 30.94 -9.80 30.60
N PHE A 957 29.70 -10.07 30.97
CA PHE A 957 28.51 -9.51 30.36
C PHE A 957 27.47 -9.19 31.45
N THR A 958 26.58 -8.26 31.15
CA THR A 958 25.55 -7.75 32.05
C THR A 958 24.18 -8.00 31.42
N VAL A 959 23.36 -8.82 32.08
CA VAL A 959 21.97 -9.07 31.69
C VAL A 959 21.07 -8.15 32.51
N MET A 960 20.27 -7.32 31.84
CA MET A 960 19.43 -6.30 32.47
C MET A 960 17.95 -6.48 32.14
N SER A 961 17.13 -6.21 33.15
CA SER A 961 15.66 -6.07 33.10
C SER A 961 15.25 -4.89 33.99
N ASP A 962 14.02 -4.41 33.86
CA ASP A 962 13.50 -3.25 34.61
C ASP A 962 13.58 -3.39 36.14
N LYS A 963 13.69 -4.61 36.66
CA LYS A 963 13.62 -4.94 38.10
C LYS A 963 14.87 -5.62 38.66
N HIS A 964 15.78 -6.11 37.81
CA HIS A 964 16.98 -6.87 38.23
C HIS A 964 18.13 -6.70 37.24
N GLN A 965 19.36 -6.60 37.74
CA GLN A 965 20.61 -6.65 36.95
C GLN A 965 21.46 -7.83 37.42
N LEU A 966 21.94 -8.64 36.46
CA LEU A 966 22.76 -9.83 36.69
C LEU A 966 24.09 -9.69 35.95
N PHE A 967 25.19 -9.69 36.69
CA PHE A 967 26.55 -9.53 36.18
C PHE A 967 27.24 -10.90 36.13
N LEU A 968 27.71 -11.32 34.95
CA LEU A 968 28.21 -12.67 34.68
C LEU A 968 29.62 -12.62 34.08
N CYS A 969 30.56 -13.37 34.67
CA CYS A 969 31.95 -13.43 34.24
C CYS A 969 32.33 -14.84 33.75
N CYS A 970 32.93 -14.88 32.56
CA CYS A 970 33.62 -16.02 31.96
C CYS A 970 35.10 -16.02 32.35
N THR A 971 35.80 -17.13 32.13
CA THR A 971 37.24 -17.28 32.33
C THR A 971 38.04 -16.73 31.14
N CYS A 972 37.53 -16.87 29.91
CA CYS A 972 38.21 -16.44 28.69
C CYS A 972 37.28 -15.73 27.67
N GLU A 973 37.88 -15.19 26.61
CA GLU A 973 37.16 -14.49 25.53
C GLU A 973 36.31 -15.44 24.66
N ALA A 974 36.77 -16.68 24.46
CA ALA A 974 36.03 -17.67 23.68
C ALA A 974 34.72 -18.07 24.37
N GLU A 975 34.75 -18.32 25.69
CA GLU A 975 33.55 -18.55 26.50
C GLU A 975 32.58 -17.36 26.44
N LEU A 976 33.09 -16.12 26.48
CA LEU A 976 32.26 -14.92 26.38
C LEU A 976 31.49 -14.87 25.04
N TRP A 977 32.18 -15.08 23.91
CA TRP A 977 31.53 -15.07 22.59
C TRP A 977 30.61 -16.27 22.36
N ASP A 978 30.91 -17.44 22.92
CA ASP A 978 30.08 -18.64 22.89
C ASP A 978 28.77 -18.46 23.70
N TRP A 979 28.86 -17.87 24.90
CA TRP A 979 27.67 -17.44 25.66
C TRP A 979 26.86 -16.38 24.92
N ILE A 980 27.49 -15.30 24.42
CA ILE A 980 26.81 -14.25 23.67
C ILE A 980 26.14 -14.81 22.39
N SER A 981 26.80 -15.75 21.70
CA SER A 981 26.20 -16.45 20.56
C SER A 981 24.97 -17.27 20.96
N SER A 982 25.02 -17.96 22.10
CA SER A 982 23.90 -18.75 22.61
C SER A 982 22.71 -17.86 22.98
N PHE A 983 22.96 -16.70 23.61
CA PHE A 983 21.93 -15.71 23.92
C PHE A 983 21.30 -15.09 22.68
N LEU A 984 22.09 -14.71 21.67
CA LEU A 984 21.56 -14.10 20.44
C LEU A 984 20.69 -15.09 19.64
N LYS A 985 21.03 -16.38 19.64
CA LYS A 985 20.17 -17.44 19.08
C LYS A 985 18.85 -17.57 19.86
N ALA A 986 18.91 -17.59 21.20
CA ALA A 986 17.73 -17.65 22.08
C ALA A 986 16.90 -16.34 22.15
N GLN A 987 17.29 -15.32 21.37
CA GLN A 987 16.52 -14.08 21.15
C GLN A 987 16.06 -13.92 19.69
N SER A 988 16.24 -14.95 18.84
CA SER A 988 15.75 -14.98 17.47
C SER A 988 14.49 -15.84 17.38
N GLU A 989 13.43 -15.32 16.76
CA GLU A 989 12.13 -16.02 16.64
C GLU A 989 11.94 -16.71 15.26
N ASP A 990 12.83 -16.48 14.29
CA ASP A 990 12.76 -17.10 12.96
C ASP A 990 13.49 -18.44 12.92
N SER A 991 12.86 -19.45 12.29
CA SER A 991 13.50 -20.72 11.91
C SER A 991 14.46 -20.59 10.71
N ALA A 992 14.47 -19.43 10.04
CA ALA A 992 15.42 -19.11 8.98
C ALA A 992 16.55 -18.23 9.53
N PRO A 993 17.83 -18.56 9.30
CA PRO A 993 18.95 -17.76 9.82
C PRO A 993 18.92 -16.35 9.21
N PRO A 994 18.99 -15.27 10.03
CA PRO A 994 19.08 -13.92 9.49
C PRO A 994 20.31 -13.78 8.60
N VAL A 995 20.07 -13.64 7.30
CA VAL A 995 21.10 -13.62 6.26
C VAL A 995 21.87 -12.31 6.34
N LEU A 996 22.94 -12.27 7.15
CA LEU A 996 23.96 -11.22 7.11
C LEU A 996 24.63 -11.25 5.73
N ARG A 997 24.03 -10.54 4.76
CA ARG A 997 24.43 -10.59 3.36
C ARG A 997 25.84 -10.07 3.18
N ARG A 998 26.62 -10.78 2.37
CA ARG A 998 27.79 -10.17 1.72
C ARG A 998 27.28 -9.15 0.71
N HIS A 999 27.97 -8.01 0.61
CA HIS A 999 27.70 -6.94 -0.34
C HIS A 999 27.23 -7.46 -1.71
N SER A 1000 25.96 -7.23 -2.04
CA SER A 1000 25.45 -7.37 -3.41
C SER A 1000 25.34 -6.01 -4.06
N SER A 1001 25.78 -5.88 -5.31
CA SER A 1001 25.56 -4.67 -6.11
C SER A 1001 24.08 -4.36 -6.34
N SER A 1002 23.21 -5.38 -6.24
CA SER A 1002 21.76 -5.22 -6.39
C SER A 1002 21.14 -4.33 -5.30
N ASP A 1003 21.62 -4.41 -4.06
CA ASP A 1003 20.97 -3.75 -2.92
C ASP A 1003 21.21 -2.21 -2.92
N ILE A 1004 22.26 -1.74 -3.62
CA ILE A 1004 22.51 -0.31 -3.88
C ILE A 1004 21.38 0.32 -4.72
N SER A 1005 20.76 -0.45 -5.63
CA SER A 1005 19.72 0.04 -6.55
C SER A 1005 18.37 0.36 -5.87
N ARG A 1006 18.19 -0.01 -4.59
CA ARG A 1006 16.90 0.08 -3.89
C ARG A 1006 16.79 1.24 -2.89
N GLN A 1007 17.81 2.10 -2.77
CA GLN A 1007 17.77 3.22 -1.83
C GLN A 1007 16.64 4.21 -2.15
N LYS A 1008 15.78 4.47 -1.15
CA LYS A 1008 14.77 5.53 -1.19
C LYS A 1008 15.19 6.68 -0.25
N PHE A 1009 14.86 7.89 -0.66
CA PHE A 1009 15.19 9.19 -0.04
C PHE A 1009 16.66 9.62 -0.16
N GLY A 1010 16.84 10.91 -0.43
CA GLY A 1010 18.13 11.46 -0.82
C GLY A 1010 18.96 11.96 0.36
N THR A 1011 20.07 11.27 0.64
CA THR A 1011 21.27 11.93 1.15
C THR A 1011 21.96 12.65 0.00
N MET A 1012 22.33 13.91 0.20
CA MET A 1012 23.17 14.64 -0.77
C MET A 1012 24.58 14.01 -0.73
N PRO A 1013 25.10 13.44 -1.84
CA PRO A 1013 26.40 12.78 -1.80
C PRO A 1013 27.53 13.80 -1.66
N LEU A 1014 28.25 13.74 -0.54
CA LEU A 1014 29.52 14.44 -0.38
C LEU A 1014 30.57 13.72 -1.24
N VAL A 1015 30.89 14.31 -2.39
CA VAL A 1015 31.82 13.75 -3.38
C VAL A 1015 33.21 13.54 -2.74
N PRO A 1016 33.82 12.34 -2.85
CA PRO A 1016 35.14 12.07 -2.27
C PRO A 1016 36.25 12.76 -3.08
N ILE A 1017 36.63 13.97 -2.69
CA ILE A 1017 37.76 14.70 -3.30
C ILE A 1017 39.09 14.07 -2.85
N ARG A 1018 39.53 13.01 -3.54
CA ARG A 1018 40.95 12.64 -3.61
C ARG A 1018 41.63 13.46 -4.70
N GLY A 1019 42.06 14.67 -4.35
CA GLY A 1019 43.05 15.46 -5.10
C GLY A 1019 44.37 15.47 -4.34
N HIS A 1020 45.51 15.44 -5.05
CA HIS A 1020 46.82 15.25 -4.44
C HIS A 1020 47.29 16.41 -3.54
N GLU A 1021 48.23 16.09 -2.64
CA GLU A 1021 48.85 17.03 -1.71
C GLU A 1021 49.61 18.16 -2.41
N SER A 1022 49.02 19.36 -2.48
CA SER A 1022 49.76 20.65 -2.49
C SER A 1022 48.82 21.85 -2.53
N ASN A 1023 48.61 22.51 -1.37
CA ASN A 1023 48.66 23.97 -1.19
C ASN A 1023 48.29 24.40 0.25
N SER A 1024 48.79 25.55 0.69
CA SER A 1024 48.83 25.98 2.10
C SER A 1024 47.54 26.58 2.68
N SER A 1025 46.40 26.45 2.00
CA SER A 1025 45.11 27.03 2.43
C SER A 1025 44.46 26.31 3.63
N MET A 1026 44.82 25.05 3.90
CA MET A 1026 44.14 24.18 4.88
C MET A 1026 44.32 24.55 6.36
N LEU A 1027 45.13 25.55 6.69
CA LEU A 1027 45.17 26.12 8.06
C LEU A 1027 43.97 27.04 8.36
N SER A 1028 43.31 27.61 7.33
CA SER A 1028 42.17 28.51 7.52
C SER A 1028 40.87 27.76 7.83
N ALA A 1029 40.59 26.66 7.10
CA ALA A 1029 39.33 25.92 7.22
C ALA A 1029 39.14 25.31 8.62
N ASN A 1030 40.18 24.67 9.16
CA ASN A 1030 40.12 24.06 10.50
C ASN A 1030 40.01 25.09 11.64
N GLN A 1031 40.60 26.28 11.51
CA GLN A 1031 40.34 27.38 12.45
C GLN A 1031 38.93 27.94 12.31
N THR A 1032 38.36 27.92 11.10
CA THR A 1032 36.99 28.40 10.84
C THR A 1032 35.94 27.46 11.44
N LEU A 1033 36.13 26.13 11.34
CA LEU A 1033 35.24 25.16 11.98
C LEU A 1033 35.26 25.24 13.51
N ARG A 1034 36.43 25.40 14.14
CA ARG A 1034 36.49 25.67 15.60
C ARG A 1034 35.84 27.00 15.99
N LYS A 1035 36.04 28.06 15.20
CA LYS A 1035 35.37 29.37 15.39
C LYS A 1035 33.87 29.36 15.09
N LEU A 1036 33.33 28.34 14.42
CA LEU A 1036 31.89 28.15 14.22
C LEU A 1036 31.22 27.52 15.46
N HIS A 1037 31.92 26.62 16.16
CA HIS A 1037 31.42 26.04 17.41
C HIS A 1037 31.23 27.10 18.50
N ASP A 1038 32.23 27.97 18.69
CA ASP A 1038 32.22 29.02 19.72
C ASP A 1038 31.32 30.22 19.36
N ARG A 1039 30.75 30.25 18.14
CA ARG A 1039 29.86 31.32 17.64
C ARG A 1039 28.36 31.07 17.83
N ARG A 1040 27.98 30.20 18.76
CA ARG A 1040 26.61 30.19 19.33
C ARG A 1040 26.30 31.43 20.19
N THR A 1041 27.24 32.37 20.34
CA THR A 1041 27.06 33.63 21.10
C THR A 1041 27.27 34.85 20.18
N LEU A 1042 26.39 35.86 20.33
CA LEU A 1042 26.32 37.14 19.58
C LEU A 1042 25.77 37.05 18.13
N SER A 1043 25.25 38.18 17.64
CA SER A 1043 24.21 38.21 16.60
C SER A 1043 24.45 39.21 15.46
N MET A 1044 23.72 38.96 14.36
CA MET A 1044 23.39 39.87 13.23
C MET A 1044 24.44 40.18 12.14
N TYR A 1045 23.87 40.57 10.99
CA TYR A 1045 24.39 41.25 9.80
C TYR A 1045 25.12 40.48 8.67
N PHE A 1046 24.43 40.45 7.51
CA PHE A 1046 24.98 40.37 6.15
C PHE A 1046 25.74 41.67 5.77
N PRO A 1047 26.51 41.67 4.66
CA PRO A 1047 25.96 42.33 3.46
C PRO A 1047 26.25 41.67 2.10
N MET A 1048 25.19 41.57 1.28
CA MET A 1048 25.10 41.84 -0.18
C MET A 1048 25.95 41.12 -1.26
N LYS A 1049 25.32 41.03 -2.45
CA LYS A 1049 25.87 40.57 -3.74
C LYS A 1049 26.85 41.57 -4.36
N VAL A 1050 27.75 41.08 -5.22
CA VAL A 1050 28.36 41.81 -6.35
C VAL A 1050 28.42 40.87 -7.57
N GLN A 1051 28.37 41.40 -8.79
CA GLN A 1051 28.55 40.67 -10.06
C GLN A 1051 29.93 41.01 -10.66
N GLN A 1052 30.50 40.13 -11.50
CA GLN A 1052 30.91 40.40 -12.91
C GLN A 1052 32.01 39.45 -13.43
N ASP A 1053 31.70 38.83 -14.57
CA ASP A 1053 32.45 38.75 -15.85
C ASP A 1053 33.93 38.31 -15.99
N ALA A 1054 34.19 37.73 -17.19
CA ALA A 1054 35.45 37.61 -17.95
C ALA A 1054 36.24 36.28 -17.98
N PHE A 1055 36.34 35.74 -19.22
CA PHE A 1055 37.43 35.07 -19.97
C PHE A 1055 38.83 34.87 -19.31
N GLU A 1056 39.72 33.95 -19.76
CA GLU A 1056 40.02 33.52 -21.14
C GLU A 1056 40.75 32.14 -21.24
N GLU A 1057 40.85 31.60 -22.47
CA GLU A 1057 41.68 30.51 -23.12
C GLU A 1057 42.82 29.74 -22.35
N ARG A 1058 43.37 28.58 -22.80
CA ARG A 1058 43.34 27.70 -24.03
C ARG A 1058 43.55 26.20 -23.59
N LEU A 1059 43.95 25.12 -24.29
CA LEU A 1059 44.53 24.76 -25.62
C LEU A 1059 44.15 23.26 -25.98
N GLU A 1060 44.88 22.53 -26.84
CA GLU A 1060 44.37 21.35 -27.60
C GLU A 1060 45.28 20.08 -27.73
N SER A 1061 44.67 18.88 -27.70
CA SER A 1061 45.01 17.63 -28.48
C SER A 1061 46.35 16.87 -28.22
N PRO A 1062 46.67 15.69 -28.85
CA PRO A 1062 45.91 14.74 -29.72
C PRO A 1062 45.95 13.24 -29.16
N PRO A 1063 45.72 12.12 -29.92
CA PRO A 1063 45.18 10.85 -29.33
C PRO A 1063 45.94 9.49 -29.56
N LEU A 1064 45.39 8.41 -28.95
CA LEU A 1064 45.51 6.94 -29.26
C LEU A 1064 46.88 6.24 -28.98
N PRO A 1065 46.99 4.88 -28.79
CA PRO A 1065 46.29 3.78 -29.51
C PRO A 1065 45.74 2.57 -28.69
N GLU A 1066 45.13 1.61 -29.40
CA GLU A 1066 44.73 0.25 -28.95
C GLU A 1066 45.85 -0.80 -29.08
N PRO A 1067 45.74 -1.94 -28.37
CA PRO A 1067 45.59 -3.26 -29.03
C PRO A 1067 44.45 -4.11 -28.40
N LEU A 1068 43.66 -4.91 -29.14
CA LEU A 1068 43.96 -6.20 -29.80
C LEU A 1068 44.52 -7.28 -28.84
N TYR A 1069 44.03 -8.53 -28.77
CA TYR A 1069 42.80 -9.19 -29.29
C TYR A 1069 42.75 -10.63 -28.69
N GLU A 1070 41.58 -11.22 -28.39
CA GLU A 1070 41.30 -12.66 -28.59
C GLU A 1070 39.83 -13.02 -28.24
N GLU A 1071 39.24 -13.91 -29.02
CA GLU A 1071 37.88 -14.47 -28.85
C GLU A 1071 37.99 -15.94 -28.42
N VAL A 1072 37.18 -16.42 -27.45
CA VAL A 1072 36.35 -17.66 -27.51
C VAL A 1072 35.34 -17.61 -26.35
N GLY A 1073 34.09 -18.08 -26.54
CA GLY A 1073 33.26 -18.52 -25.41
C GLY A 1073 31.75 -18.26 -25.52
N ASP A 1074 31.06 -18.93 -26.44
CA ASP A 1074 29.59 -18.91 -26.48
C ASP A 1074 28.99 -19.78 -25.35
N PHE A 1075 28.01 -19.24 -24.61
CA PHE A 1075 27.19 -19.97 -23.64
C PHE A 1075 25.73 -19.45 -23.62
N GLY A 1076 25.19 -19.08 -24.78
CA GLY A 1076 23.80 -18.61 -24.94
C GLY A 1076 22.72 -19.72 -25.05
N LEU A 1077 23.08 -21.01 -24.94
CA LEU A 1077 22.24 -22.13 -25.37
C LEU A 1077 22.19 -23.30 -24.38
N GLN A 1078 21.51 -23.15 -23.24
CA GLN A 1078 21.09 -24.32 -22.44
C GLN A 1078 19.84 -24.21 -21.55
N VAL A 1079 19.14 -23.07 -21.52
CA VAL A 1079 17.87 -22.92 -20.77
C VAL A 1079 16.62 -22.95 -21.66
N LEU A 1080 16.79 -22.80 -22.99
CA LEU A 1080 15.69 -22.83 -23.97
C LEU A 1080 15.50 -24.21 -24.67
N GLN A 1081 15.89 -25.31 -24.02
CA GLN A 1081 15.64 -26.68 -24.54
C GLN A 1081 14.82 -27.58 -23.59
N SER A 1082 14.36 -27.08 -22.44
CA SER A 1082 13.54 -27.84 -21.47
C SER A 1082 12.03 -27.57 -21.57
N LEU A 1083 11.56 -26.98 -22.67
CA LEU A 1083 10.14 -26.64 -22.88
C LEU A 1083 9.56 -27.10 -24.24
N GLU A 1084 10.32 -27.87 -25.03
CA GLU A 1084 9.92 -28.30 -26.38
C GLU A 1084 9.54 -29.80 -26.48
N THR A 1085 9.50 -30.53 -25.36
CA THR A 1085 9.25 -31.99 -25.30
C THR A 1085 7.89 -32.39 -24.73
N SER A 1086 6.97 -31.43 -24.52
CA SER A 1086 5.66 -31.67 -23.88
C SER A 1086 4.44 -31.52 -24.80
N PHE A 1087 4.62 -31.55 -26.13
CA PHE A 1087 3.52 -31.45 -27.12
C PHE A 1087 3.62 -32.47 -28.26
N LEU A 1088 3.60 -33.77 -27.93
CA LEU A 1088 3.16 -34.83 -28.86
C LEU A 1088 2.27 -35.85 -28.16
N SER A 1089 1.32 -36.40 -28.93
CA SER A 1089 0.44 -37.54 -28.61
C SER A 1089 -0.25 -37.51 -27.22
N GLY A 1090 -1.39 -36.83 -27.15
CA GLY A 1090 -2.42 -37.13 -26.15
C GLY A 1090 -3.58 -37.91 -26.79
N GLY A 1091 -3.99 -39.01 -26.15
CA GLY A 1091 -5.28 -39.66 -26.37
C GLY A 1091 -5.39 -40.70 -27.50
N ALA A 1092 -5.87 -41.89 -27.12
CA ALA A 1092 -6.66 -42.76 -27.98
C ALA A 1092 -7.75 -43.38 -27.09
N SER A 1093 -9.01 -43.22 -27.50
CA SER A 1093 -10.16 -43.87 -26.86
C SER A 1093 -10.84 -44.77 -27.88
N GLU A 1094 -11.40 -45.86 -27.37
CA GLU A 1094 -12.12 -46.95 -28.02
C GLU A 1094 -12.97 -46.57 -29.25
N THR A 1095 -12.98 -47.46 -30.25
CA THR A 1095 -13.92 -47.43 -31.39
C THR A 1095 -14.67 -48.76 -31.47
N GLN A 1096 -15.95 -48.72 -31.86
CA GLN A 1096 -16.82 -49.90 -31.97
C GLN A 1096 -16.63 -50.64 -33.33
N GLU A 1097 -16.91 -51.94 -33.32
CA GLU A 1097 -16.84 -52.84 -34.49
C GLU A 1097 -18.10 -52.80 -35.39
N VAL A 1098 -18.00 -53.53 -36.53
CA VAL A 1098 -19.00 -54.42 -37.19
C VAL A 1098 -19.01 -54.22 -38.73
N PRO A 1099 -18.99 -55.29 -39.59
CA PRO A 1099 -18.65 -56.72 -39.43
C PRO A 1099 -17.27 -57.01 -40.12
N ASP A 1100 -16.88 -58.13 -40.79
CA ASP A 1100 -17.43 -59.44 -41.23
C ASP A 1100 -16.24 -60.40 -41.57
N PRO A 1101 -16.38 -61.73 -41.78
CA PRO A 1101 -16.50 -62.75 -40.73
C PRO A 1101 -15.30 -63.77 -40.81
N PRO A 1102 -15.36 -65.12 -40.65
CA PRO A 1102 -14.26 -65.90 -40.02
C PRO A 1102 -13.70 -67.00 -40.99
N PRO A 1103 -13.16 -68.19 -40.57
CA PRO A 1103 -12.62 -68.66 -39.28
C PRO A 1103 -11.22 -69.37 -39.37
N LEU A 1104 -10.60 -69.73 -38.23
CA LEU A 1104 -10.33 -71.12 -37.78
C LEU A 1104 -9.38 -71.23 -36.56
N ARG A 1105 -9.34 -72.42 -35.95
CA ARG A 1105 -8.56 -72.78 -34.74
C ARG A 1105 -7.23 -73.44 -35.11
N LEU A 1106 -6.26 -73.48 -34.17
CA LEU A 1106 -5.83 -74.73 -33.51
C LEU A 1106 -4.82 -74.51 -32.35
N LEU A 1107 -4.92 -75.39 -31.34
CA LEU A 1107 -3.95 -75.69 -30.28
C LEU A 1107 -3.19 -77.00 -30.70
N PRO A 1108 -2.25 -77.64 -29.95
CA PRO A 1108 -1.90 -77.46 -28.52
C PRO A 1108 -0.40 -77.67 -28.09
N GLU A 1109 -0.20 -77.57 -26.76
CA GLU A 1109 0.70 -78.37 -25.86
C GLU A 1109 2.22 -78.08 -25.68
N ASP A 1110 2.65 -78.36 -24.42
CA ASP A 1110 3.91 -78.07 -23.71
C ASP A 1110 4.73 -79.36 -23.38
N PRO A 1111 5.89 -79.31 -22.66
CA PRO A 1111 6.91 -78.26 -22.53
C PRO A 1111 8.26 -78.72 -23.17
N PRO A 1112 9.29 -79.37 -22.55
CA PRO A 1112 9.66 -79.63 -21.13
C PRO A 1112 10.72 -78.62 -20.59
N SER A 1113 11.59 -79.00 -19.64
CA SER A 1113 12.57 -78.15 -18.92
C SER A 1113 13.96 -78.79 -18.73
N GLU A 1114 15.04 -77.99 -18.68
CA GLU A 1114 15.97 -77.89 -17.52
C GLU A 1114 17.10 -76.82 -17.72
N ASP A 1115 17.73 -76.44 -16.60
CA ASP A 1115 18.74 -75.38 -16.34
C ASP A 1115 20.21 -75.79 -16.73
N PRO A 1116 21.33 -75.04 -16.46
CA PRO A 1116 21.51 -73.85 -15.57
C PRO A 1116 22.50 -72.72 -15.99
N LEU A 1117 22.55 -71.66 -15.14
CA LEU A 1117 23.73 -70.84 -14.73
C LEU A 1117 24.51 -69.95 -15.75
N GLN A 1118 24.36 -68.62 -15.64
CA GLN A 1118 25.31 -67.74 -14.88
C GLN A 1118 24.82 -66.27 -14.78
N SER A 1119 25.53 -65.43 -14.02
CA SER A 1119 24.99 -64.21 -13.36
C SER A 1119 25.84 -62.93 -13.48
N GLY A 1120 25.17 -61.76 -13.49
CA GLY A 1120 25.76 -60.45 -13.14
C GLY A 1120 25.12 -59.28 -13.91
N GLY A 1121 24.87 -58.10 -13.32
CA GLY A 1121 24.99 -57.67 -11.92
C GLY A 1121 24.52 -56.21 -11.74
N CYS A 1122 23.94 -55.86 -10.59
CA CYS A 1122 23.39 -54.52 -10.33
C CYS A 1122 24.39 -53.61 -9.60
N THR A 1123 24.24 -52.28 -9.69
CA THR A 1123 25.19 -51.29 -9.14
C THR A 1123 24.76 -50.71 -7.79
N LEU A 1124 25.74 -50.50 -6.90
CA LEU A 1124 25.54 -50.18 -5.47
C LEU A 1124 24.65 -48.95 -5.19
N SER A 1125 24.63 -47.96 -6.08
CA SER A 1125 23.89 -46.70 -5.87
C SER A 1125 22.37 -46.86 -5.88
N GLN A 1126 21.83 -47.97 -6.40
CA GLN A 1126 20.38 -48.20 -6.44
C GLN A 1126 19.86 -48.95 -5.19
N GLU A 1127 20.68 -49.76 -4.51
CA GLU A 1127 20.29 -50.37 -3.22
C GLU A 1127 20.27 -49.36 -2.06
N LEU A 1128 21.17 -48.36 -2.08
CA LEU A 1128 21.23 -47.34 -1.03
C LEU A 1128 19.97 -46.49 -0.98
N LEU A 1129 19.53 -45.95 -2.11
CA LEU A 1129 18.32 -45.12 -2.22
C LEU A 1129 17.04 -45.86 -1.78
N LEU A 1130 16.94 -47.16 -2.09
CA LEU A 1130 15.80 -47.99 -1.65
C LEU A 1130 15.86 -48.33 -0.15
N LYS A 1131 17.06 -48.46 0.44
CA LYS A 1131 17.22 -48.62 1.89
C LYS A 1131 16.96 -47.33 2.67
N GLU A 1132 17.42 -46.19 2.20
CA GLU A 1132 17.18 -44.89 2.85
C GLU A 1132 15.68 -44.56 2.89
N LEU A 1133 14.96 -44.75 1.79
CA LEU A 1133 13.50 -44.58 1.76
C LEU A 1133 12.75 -45.59 2.63
N SER A 1134 13.20 -46.85 2.69
CA SER A 1134 12.59 -47.86 3.57
C SER A 1134 12.84 -47.60 5.06
N CYS A 1135 14.01 -47.07 5.43
CA CYS A 1135 14.32 -46.74 6.82
C CYS A 1135 13.55 -45.50 7.30
N ALA A 1136 13.30 -44.51 6.45
CA ALA A 1136 12.52 -43.33 6.81
C ALA A 1136 11.07 -43.71 7.19
N PHE A 1137 10.38 -44.49 6.37
CA PHE A 1137 9.00 -44.92 6.65
C PHE A 1137 8.85 -45.78 7.91
N ILE A 1138 9.85 -46.60 8.24
CA ILE A 1138 9.84 -47.43 9.47
C ILE A 1138 10.18 -46.59 10.72
N LYS A 1139 10.83 -45.43 10.55
CA LYS A 1139 11.13 -44.53 11.67
C LYS A 1139 9.92 -43.68 12.04
N ASN A 1140 9.29 -43.03 11.06
CA ASN A 1140 8.05 -42.27 11.25
C ASN A 1140 6.95 -43.12 11.92
N ALA A 1141 6.71 -44.36 11.44
CA ALA A 1141 5.69 -45.23 12.03
C ALA A 1141 5.99 -45.65 13.48
N ARG A 1142 7.25 -45.55 13.94
CA ARG A 1142 7.62 -45.78 15.34
C ARG A 1142 7.61 -44.53 16.19
N GLU A 1143 7.91 -43.39 15.58
CA GLU A 1143 7.76 -42.08 16.24
C GLU A 1143 6.26 -41.78 16.43
N GLU A 1144 5.37 -42.24 15.53
CA GLU A 1144 3.91 -42.23 15.71
C GLU A 1144 3.43 -43.27 16.76
N GLU A 1145 4.02 -44.48 16.85
CA GLU A 1145 3.69 -45.45 17.92
C GLU A 1145 4.21 -44.99 19.30
N GLU A 1146 5.39 -44.37 19.39
CA GLU A 1146 5.95 -43.83 20.64
C GLU A 1146 5.22 -42.53 21.08
N GLU A 1147 4.69 -41.70 20.16
CA GLU A 1147 3.80 -40.57 20.50
C GLU A 1147 2.39 -41.03 20.96
N GLU A 1148 1.83 -42.12 20.42
CA GLU A 1148 0.55 -42.68 20.92
C GLU A 1148 0.70 -43.36 22.31
N GLU A 1149 1.86 -43.98 22.63
CA GLU A 1149 2.13 -44.49 24.00
C GLU A 1149 2.36 -43.34 25.02
N GLU A 1150 3.04 -42.24 24.66
CA GLU A 1150 3.16 -41.07 25.55
C GLU A 1150 1.83 -40.31 25.74
N GLU A 1151 0.94 -40.21 24.72
CA GLU A 1151 -0.42 -39.65 24.90
C GLU A 1151 -1.32 -40.55 25.77
N GLU A 1152 -1.12 -41.88 25.84
CA GLU A 1152 -1.85 -42.74 26.79
C GLU A 1152 -1.30 -42.65 28.23
N GLU A 1153 0.02 -42.56 28.45
CA GLU A 1153 0.58 -42.34 29.82
C GLU A 1153 0.19 -40.96 30.40
N GLU A 1154 0.21 -39.86 29.63
CA GLU A 1154 -0.28 -38.55 30.14
C GLU A 1154 -1.80 -38.58 30.47
N GLN A 1155 -2.60 -39.41 29.81
CA GLN A 1155 -4.03 -39.57 30.10
C GLN A 1155 -4.33 -40.47 31.31
N GLU A 1156 -3.42 -41.37 31.71
CA GLU A 1156 -3.52 -42.06 33.00
C GLU A 1156 -3.04 -41.17 34.16
N GLU A 1157 -1.97 -40.38 34.01
CA GLU A 1157 -1.57 -39.39 35.04
C GLU A 1157 -2.62 -38.28 35.26
N GLU A 1158 -3.27 -37.73 34.22
CA GLU A 1158 -4.39 -36.76 34.41
C GLU A 1158 -5.61 -37.40 35.12
N GLN A 1159 -5.82 -38.71 35.02
CA GLN A 1159 -6.91 -39.41 35.73
C GLN A 1159 -6.56 -39.71 37.19
N GLU A 1160 -5.31 -40.06 37.53
CA GLU A 1160 -4.90 -40.17 38.93
C GLU A 1160 -4.90 -38.80 39.64
N GLU A 1161 -4.54 -37.69 38.97
CA GLU A 1161 -4.68 -36.34 39.56
C GLU A 1161 -6.15 -35.89 39.72
N GLU A 1162 -7.11 -36.32 38.88
CA GLU A 1162 -8.54 -36.07 39.13
C GLU A 1162 -9.10 -36.96 40.26
N GLU A 1163 -8.71 -38.25 40.38
CA GLU A 1163 -9.16 -39.11 41.49
C GLU A 1163 -8.55 -38.73 42.86
N GLU A 1164 -7.32 -38.19 42.93
CA GLU A 1164 -6.81 -37.60 44.19
C GLU A 1164 -7.55 -36.29 44.56
N GLN A 1165 -7.96 -35.48 43.59
CA GLN A 1165 -8.71 -34.24 43.85
C GLN A 1165 -10.16 -34.48 44.28
N GLU A 1166 -10.88 -35.46 43.71
CA GLU A 1166 -12.21 -35.82 44.23
C GLU A 1166 -12.13 -36.40 45.65
N GLN A 1167 -11.01 -37.07 46.03
CA GLN A 1167 -10.78 -37.51 47.41
C GLN A 1167 -10.44 -36.36 48.38
N GLU A 1168 -9.66 -35.35 47.98
CA GLU A 1168 -9.47 -34.15 48.83
C GLU A 1168 -10.77 -33.34 48.99
N GLU A 1169 -11.63 -33.24 47.96
CA GLU A 1169 -12.94 -32.58 48.11
C GLU A 1169 -13.94 -33.40 48.98
N GLU A 1170 -13.93 -34.75 48.95
CA GLU A 1170 -14.74 -35.55 49.88
C GLU A 1170 -14.22 -35.47 51.35
N GLU A 1171 -12.91 -35.40 51.60
CA GLU A 1171 -12.40 -35.16 52.96
C GLU A 1171 -12.69 -33.73 53.47
N GLU A 1172 -12.65 -32.68 52.62
CA GLU A 1172 -13.08 -31.33 53.04
C GLU A 1172 -14.61 -31.21 53.27
N GLU A 1173 -15.48 -32.01 52.61
CA GLU A 1173 -16.92 -32.05 52.95
C GLU A 1173 -17.24 -32.87 54.22
N GLU A 1174 -16.42 -33.85 54.65
CA GLU A 1174 -16.62 -34.53 55.95
C GLU A 1174 -16.12 -33.72 57.18
N GLU A 1175 -15.21 -32.76 57.04
CA GLU A 1175 -14.77 -31.88 58.16
C GLU A 1175 -15.69 -30.66 58.44
N ALA A 1176 -16.76 -30.42 57.65
CA ALA A 1176 -17.52 -29.16 57.59
C ALA A 1176 -18.81 -29.03 58.44
#